data_AF-A0A2P8HBY1-F1
#
_entry.id   AF-A0A2P8HBY1-F1
#
_cell.length_a   1.000
_cell.length_b   1.000
_cell.length_c   1.000
_cell.angle_alpha   90.00
_cell.angle_beta   90.00
_cell.angle_gamma   90.00
#
_symmetry.space_group_name_H-M   'P 1'
#
loop_
_entity.id
_entity.type
_entity.pdbx_description
1 polymer ?
#
loop_
_entity_poly.entity_id
_entity_poly.type
_entity_poly.pdbx_seq_one_letter_code
_entity_poly.pdbx_strand_id
1 'polypeptide(L)'
;MKLGYFLSKRMLFALITLSFLLTQQSYAQQVAKSTKGTSVTNCGGYYEYIPPAYAASKDSFPLIVFIHGIGELGDGVTNLPAVLKNGIPARINDGTLPASFTVNNQTFSFIILSPQFKTSPSPLDILSLINYIKTQYRIDNNRIYITGLSMGGGSTEDFASANDAFAQIPAAVVAVSGNMNPVQFPNAPRVVAKNNVPAWFFHNNGDGTVPSQYSKDWVAMISAYQPAPTPLPKLTIFPVSGHNAWDKAYDPNYRENGMNVYEWMLQYKKGGTTVTPPPPPPPSGNKRVIAKTNIGNGMYYTDAMSAFQLNPGDTLCIPAGDYEFVQLGKLTGTKAKPIVITNCGGLVRLGINTHKSDIAFNFMSGQFIEVSGSGTPGLEYGFDINGKNLDGVQMQGMYFGSGSTDFNVHNMYIHDANILLVAKTTQACDNPQYWEGNYVMRNAKIHHIKGRYSEYEGFYIGNTHYIINFPACGGDVKSHHLENLEVYDNDIQNTGYDGIQVAMADMGDNKVYNNVVRNYGMQKLDAQSYGLLMGGGTAVKVYNNVVDSGYLPGIALFGSGISYVYNNVISNISNGEGINVSDKFIIEPVTAYIYNNTIYNTGPDGIKIYAYLTQLGHKVYNNLVINTGSSGDYPMGGYYIRGAQQIKFDFSNNLFAKTPAEANVIDAAAGNFRLAKGAAAIDAGRDMSDMGLTTDADGFVRPQNGKYDVGAYEYSSNGPHRPPVANAGNDINITLPVNSAQLDGSASTDPDGTIVKWQWKKTGGPAGGSLGSSTTAKTQVTGLLEGTYAFELTVTNNAGVTAVATVSIIVSPVTNNQVPVAVVSADKTVQLPTSYLSADGSTSYDMGGSIDKFGWKQLSGPANAFIATPDAARTLITKLQQGAYTFQLTVTDNKQATGITTFAVDVLESKPVDHTPDSVSLVPNPVSAIARLNVARDGNNFIHVKIYDMSGRLVQQKSYTFSGAFQTDIDVSVIPNGHYIMEVSGTNFKWTKRFIKVRS
;
A
#
# COMPACT_ATOMS: atom_id res chain seq x y z
N MET A 1 78.60 -40.55 44.74
CA MET A 1 77.22 -41.11 44.85
C MET A 1 76.27 -39.92 44.78
N LYS A 2 75.55 -39.55 43.72
CA LYS A 2 74.71 -40.24 42.71
C LYS A 2 73.52 -41.04 43.29
N LEU A 3 72.59 -40.32 43.94
CA LEU A 3 71.16 -40.68 44.06
C LEU A 3 70.38 -39.42 44.52
N GLY A 4 69.61 -38.75 43.65
CA GLY A 4 68.85 -37.56 44.09
C GLY A 4 68.28 -36.63 43.01
N TYR A 5 68.62 -36.81 41.73
CA TYR A 5 68.21 -35.89 40.65
C TYR A 5 67.09 -36.42 39.73
N PHE A 6 66.30 -37.41 40.17
CA PHE A 6 65.34 -38.12 39.30
C PHE A 6 63.85 -38.06 39.69
N LEU A 7 63.46 -37.28 40.72
CA LEU A 7 62.07 -37.26 41.18
C LEU A 7 61.27 -35.96 40.95
N SER A 8 61.85 -34.85 40.47
CA SER A 8 61.09 -33.60 40.23
C SER A 8 60.65 -33.37 38.77
N LYS A 9 61.03 -34.23 37.81
CA LYS A 9 60.62 -34.10 36.39
C LYS A 9 59.45 -34.98 35.95
N ARG A 10 58.94 -35.88 36.80
CA ARG A 10 57.80 -36.76 36.45
C ARG A 10 56.42 -36.23 36.84
N MET A 11 56.32 -35.22 37.71
CA MET A 11 55.04 -34.60 38.04
C MET A 11 54.68 -33.43 37.11
N LEU A 12 55.67 -32.77 36.49
CA LEU A 12 55.43 -31.72 35.50
C LEU A 12 55.12 -32.27 34.09
N PHE A 13 55.51 -33.52 33.80
CA PHE A 13 55.20 -34.16 32.52
C PHE A 13 53.80 -34.82 32.51
N ALA A 14 53.30 -35.29 33.66
CA ALA A 14 51.98 -35.91 33.76
C ALA A 14 50.80 -34.92 33.67
N LEU A 15 51.02 -33.65 34.02
CA LEU A 15 50.03 -32.56 33.87
C LEU A 15 50.05 -31.89 32.49
N ILE A 16 51.07 -32.16 31.66
CA ILE A 16 51.15 -31.67 30.28
C ILE A 16 50.70 -32.77 29.29
N THR A 17 50.77 -34.05 29.65
CA THR A 17 50.24 -35.15 28.82
C THR A 17 48.75 -35.45 29.02
N LEU A 18 48.08 -34.91 30.04
CA LEU A 18 46.62 -34.97 30.16
C LEU A 18 45.91 -33.83 29.39
N SER A 19 46.67 -32.82 28.95
CA SER A 19 46.18 -31.68 28.15
C SER A 19 46.38 -31.88 26.63
N PHE A 20 47.00 -32.99 26.23
CA PHE A 20 47.26 -33.36 24.84
C PHE A 20 46.70 -34.75 24.48
N LEU A 21 45.77 -35.27 25.29
CA LEU A 21 44.84 -36.33 24.89
C LEU A 21 43.68 -35.68 24.12
N LEU A 22 43.98 -35.42 22.84
CA LEU A 22 43.03 -35.48 21.73
C LEU A 22 41.62 -34.95 22.06
N THR A 23 41.45 -33.63 21.99
CA THR A 23 40.28 -33.11 21.30
C THR A 23 40.39 -33.57 19.83
N GLN A 24 40.06 -34.83 19.57
CA GLN A 24 39.45 -35.11 18.29
C GLN A 24 38.13 -34.36 18.35
N GLN A 25 38.10 -33.15 17.76
CA GLN A 25 36.86 -32.71 17.16
C GLN A 25 36.49 -33.82 16.17
N SER A 26 35.63 -34.71 16.61
CA SER A 26 34.89 -35.59 15.72
C SER A 26 34.04 -34.67 14.86
N TYR A 27 34.59 -34.21 13.74
CA TYR A 27 33.79 -33.62 12.69
C TYR A 27 32.72 -34.65 12.34
N ALA A 28 31.45 -34.27 12.41
CA ALA A 28 30.36 -35.14 12.02
C ALA A 28 30.53 -35.46 10.52
N GLN A 29 31.02 -36.66 10.24
CA GLN A 29 31.45 -37.09 8.91
C GLN A 29 30.25 -37.64 8.13
N GLN A 30 30.18 -37.36 6.83
CA GLN A 30 29.18 -37.97 5.96
C GLN A 30 29.43 -39.48 5.84
N VAL A 31 28.39 -40.28 6.03
CA VAL A 31 28.47 -41.75 6.00
C VAL A 31 27.82 -42.28 4.73
N ALA A 32 28.54 -43.13 3.99
CA ALA A 32 27.99 -43.81 2.83
C ALA A 32 27.02 -44.93 3.26
N LYS A 33 25.85 -44.97 2.63
CA LYS A 33 24.83 -46.02 2.82
C LYS A 33 24.44 -46.63 1.48
N SER A 34 24.18 -47.93 1.49
CA SER A 34 23.64 -48.63 0.32
C SER A 34 22.12 -48.77 0.44
N THR A 35 21.43 -48.65 -0.69
CA THR A 35 20.00 -48.96 -0.85
C THR A 35 19.78 -50.34 -1.47
N LYS A 36 20.84 -51.15 -1.63
CA LYS A 36 20.77 -52.49 -2.18
C LYS A 36 19.81 -53.36 -1.35
N GLY A 37 18.85 -54.00 -2.01
CA GLY A 37 17.83 -54.85 -1.36
C GLY A 37 16.64 -54.09 -0.78
N THR A 38 16.54 -52.78 -1.03
CA THR A 38 15.38 -51.94 -0.65
C THR A 38 14.44 -51.73 -1.84
N SER A 39 13.31 -51.05 -1.60
CA SER A 39 12.38 -50.62 -2.65
C SER A 39 12.90 -49.46 -3.52
N VAL A 40 14.06 -48.88 -3.20
CA VAL A 40 14.66 -47.77 -3.94
C VAL A 40 15.57 -48.31 -5.04
N THR A 41 15.14 -48.21 -6.30
CA THR A 41 15.80 -48.89 -7.45
C THR A 41 16.71 -47.97 -8.27
N ASN A 42 16.32 -46.71 -8.47
CA ASN A 42 17.08 -45.72 -9.25
C ASN A 42 18.15 -44.97 -8.42
N CYS A 43 18.30 -45.26 -7.13
CA CYS A 43 19.39 -44.79 -6.29
C CYS A 43 20.07 -46.03 -5.70
N GLY A 44 21.38 -46.22 -5.95
CA GLY A 44 22.14 -47.39 -5.46
C GLY A 44 22.79 -47.19 -4.08
N GLY A 45 22.86 -45.94 -3.64
CA GLY A 45 23.36 -45.52 -2.34
C GLY A 45 23.35 -44.00 -2.20
N TYR A 46 23.53 -43.53 -0.97
CA TYR A 46 23.50 -42.11 -0.60
C TYR A 46 24.53 -41.82 0.48
N TYR A 47 25.01 -40.57 0.53
CA TYR A 47 25.65 -40.05 1.72
C TYR A 47 24.62 -39.45 2.66
N GLU A 48 24.77 -39.72 3.96
CA GLU A 48 23.98 -39.07 5.00
C GLU A 48 24.86 -38.24 5.92
N TYR A 49 24.29 -37.14 6.40
CA TYR A 49 24.76 -36.40 7.55
C TYR A 49 23.70 -36.47 8.65
N ILE A 50 24.10 -37.01 9.80
CA ILE A 50 23.29 -37.08 11.00
C ILE A 50 23.89 -36.09 12.01
N PRO A 51 23.11 -35.11 12.51
CA PRO A 51 23.66 -34.07 13.37
C PRO A 51 24.00 -34.65 14.75
N PRO A 52 25.01 -34.12 15.47
CA PRO A 52 25.39 -34.61 16.80
C PRO A 52 24.22 -34.66 17.80
N ALA A 53 23.28 -33.71 17.69
CA ALA A 53 22.08 -33.65 18.52
C ALA A 53 21.14 -34.86 18.36
N TYR A 54 21.23 -35.63 17.26
CA TYR A 54 20.34 -36.76 16.98
C TYR A 54 20.46 -37.89 18.00
N ALA A 55 21.68 -38.23 18.44
CA ALA A 55 21.86 -39.28 19.46
C ALA A 55 21.48 -38.80 20.86
N ALA A 56 21.59 -37.48 21.11
CA ALA A 56 21.32 -36.86 22.40
C ALA A 56 19.83 -36.58 22.65
N SER A 57 18.99 -36.58 21.60
CA SER A 57 17.56 -36.30 21.69
C SER A 57 16.67 -37.42 21.16
N LYS A 58 15.47 -37.56 21.73
CA LYS A 58 14.40 -38.43 21.23
C LYS A 58 13.49 -37.74 20.21
N ASP A 59 13.73 -36.47 19.92
CA ASP A 59 12.90 -35.67 19.01
C ASP A 59 13.06 -36.11 17.55
N SER A 60 12.12 -35.63 16.73
CA SER A 60 12.16 -35.73 15.27
C SER A 60 12.89 -34.54 14.66
N PHE A 61 13.66 -34.77 13.59
CA PHE A 61 14.54 -33.77 12.98
C PHE A 61 14.05 -33.37 11.58
N PRO A 62 14.17 -32.08 11.20
CA PRO A 62 14.00 -31.65 9.81
C PRO A 62 14.90 -32.43 8.83
N LEU A 63 14.38 -32.72 7.63
CA LEU A 63 15.08 -33.47 6.58
C LEU A 63 15.34 -32.57 5.37
N ILE A 64 16.57 -32.54 4.88
CA ILE A 64 16.91 -32.02 3.54
C ILE A 64 17.27 -33.20 2.63
N VAL A 65 16.62 -33.30 1.48
CA VAL A 65 17.03 -34.18 0.37
C VAL A 65 17.66 -33.32 -0.71
N PHE A 66 18.97 -33.47 -0.89
CA PHE A 66 19.76 -32.73 -1.88
C PHE A 66 19.97 -33.59 -3.14
N ILE A 67 19.49 -33.11 -4.29
CA ILE A 67 19.58 -33.80 -5.57
C ILE A 67 20.74 -33.22 -6.40
N HIS A 68 21.67 -34.08 -6.77
CA HIS A 68 22.87 -33.72 -7.52
C HIS A 68 22.60 -33.36 -9.00
N GLY A 69 23.61 -32.82 -9.67
CA GLY A 69 23.56 -32.50 -11.10
C GLY A 69 23.78 -33.72 -12.00
N ILE A 70 23.75 -33.53 -13.32
CA ILE A 70 23.92 -34.65 -14.26
C ILE A 70 25.33 -35.27 -14.20
N GLY A 71 26.33 -34.50 -13.77
CA GLY A 71 27.73 -34.93 -13.70
C GLY A 71 28.04 -35.93 -12.60
N GLU A 72 27.15 -36.10 -11.63
CA GLU A 72 27.33 -36.98 -10.47
C GLU A 72 26.48 -38.27 -10.53
N LEU A 73 25.81 -38.56 -11.66
CA LEU A 73 25.12 -39.84 -11.88
C LEU A 73 26.08 -41.02 -11.71
N GLY A 74 25.59 -42.14 -11.14
CA GLY A 74 26.44 -43.31 -10.90
C GLY A 74 25.72 -44.52 -10.32
N ASP A 75 26.47 -45.59 -10.11
CA ASP A 75 25.94 -46.87 -9.60
C ASP A 75 25.45 -46.80 -8.13
N GLY A 76 25.76 -45.72 -7.41
CA GLY A 76 25.46 -45.52 -6.00
C GLY A 76 26.32 -46.36 -5.05
N VAL A 77 27.38 -46.99 -5.55
CA VAL A 77 28.28 -47.85 -4.78
C VAL A 77 29.74 -47.46 -5.02
N THR A 78 30.24 -47.67 -6.24
CA THR A 78 31.62 -47.34 -6.63
C THR A 78 31.76 -45.85 -6.91
N ASN A 79 30.75 -45.25 -7.53
CA ASN A 79 30.76 -43.85 -7.94
C ASN A 79 30.21 -42.91 -6.87
N LEU A 80 29.71 -43.43 -5.75
CA LEU A 80 29.01 -42.66 -4.72
C LEU A 80 29.75 -41.39 -4.26
N PRO A 81 31.09 -41.36 -4.09
CA PRO A 81 31.82 -40.15 -3.71
C PRO A 81 31.65 -38.95 -4.66
N ALA A 82 31.16 -39.14 -5.90
CA ALA A 82 30.96 -38.05 -6.84
C ALA A 82 29.96 -37.00 -6.33
N VAL A 83 28.94 -37.40 -5.57
CA VAL A 83 27.91 -36.46 -5.05
C VAL A 83 28.46 -35.51 -3.98
N LEU A 84 29.66 -35.76 -3.46
CA LEU A 84 30.30 -34.93 -2.43
C LEU A 84 30.95 -33.66 -2.97
N LYS A 85 30.99 -33.48 -4.30
CA LYS A 85 31.76 -32.43 -4.96
C LYS A 85 31.11 -31.05 -4.94
N ASN A 86 29.78 -30.98 -4.93
CA ASN A 86 29.04 -29.74 -5.17
C ASN A 86 27.90 -29.55 -4.16
N GLY A 87 27.53 -28.28 -3.91
CA GLY A 87 26.39 -27.91 -3.07
C GLY A 87 26.54 -28.30 -1.61
N ILE A 88 25.42 -28.66 -0.96
CA ILE A 88 25.36 -28.96 0.48
C ILE A 88 26.40 -30.03 0.93
N PRO A 89 26.56 -31.19 0.26
CA PRO A 89 27.54 -32.18 0.71
C PRO A 89 28.99 -31.71 0.60
N ALA A 90 29.32 -30.77 -0.29
CA ALA A 90 30.64 -30.14 -0.28
C ALA A 90 30.84 -29.27 0.97
N ARG A 91 29.80 -28.52 1.37
CA ARG A 91 29.80 -27.67 2.58
C ARG A 91 29.89 -28.46 3.88
N ILE A 92 29.44 -29.71 3.88
CA ILE A 92 29.62 -30.60 5.02
C ILE A 92 31.06 -31.13 5.06
N ASN A 93 31.63 -31.50 3.91
CA ASN A 93 32.99 -32.03 3.83
C ASN A 93 34.08 -30.97 4.10
N ASP A 94 33.85 -29.72 3.71
CA ASP A 94 34.78 -28.61 4.00
C ASP A 94 34.61 -28.04 5.42
N GLY A 95 33.60 -28.52 6.17
CA GLY A 95 33.31 -28.09 7.54
C GLY A 95 32.66 -26.71 7.65
N THR A 96 32.15 -26.14 6.56
CA THR A 96 31.53 -24.81 6.54
C THR A 96 30.04 -24.81 6.86
N LEU A 97 29.36 -25.96 6.81
CA LEU A 97 27.96 -26.07 7.22
C LEU A 97 27.81 -26.07 8.75
N PRO A 98 27.07 -25.12 9.34
CA PRO A 98 26.76 -25.14 10.77
C PRO A 98 26.03 -26.42 11.19
N ALA A 99 26.35 -26.94 12.37
CA ALA A 99 25.67 -28.10 12.95
C ALA A 99 24.19 -27.82 13.33
N SER A 100 23.84 -26.54 13.48
CA SER A 100 22.48 -26.09 13.79
C SER A 100 22.24 -24.66 13.29
N PHE A 101 20.97 -24.32 13.09
CA PHE A 101 20.48 -23.00 12.69
C PHE A 101 19.44 -22.53 13.69
N THR A 102 19.43 -21.23 14.01
CA THR A 102 18.45 -20.66 14.94
C THR A 102 17.50 -19.76 14.18
N VAL A 103 16.21 -20.09 14.23
CA VAL A 103 15.11 -19.35 13.61
C VAL A 103 14.01 -19.28 14.66
N ASN A 104 13.42 -18.12 14.93
CA ASN A 104 12.25 -18.12 15.82
C ASN A 104 12.60 -18.19 17.31
N ASN A 105 13.86 -17.94 17.70
CA ASN A 105 14.45 -18.39 18.98
C ASN A 105 14.40 -19.93 19.18
N GLN A 106 14.21 -20.70 18.10
CA GLN A 106 14.27 -22.15 18.11
C GLN A 106 15.50 -22.63 17.33
N THR A 107 16.29 -23.49 17.95
CA THR A 107 17.46 -24.11 17.32
C THR A 107 17.05 -25.42 16.63
N PHE A 108 17.45 -25.58 15.37
CA PHE A 108 17.19 -26.75 14.55
C PHE A 108 18.49 -27.34 14.02
N SER A 109 18.55 -28.66 13.91
CA SER A 109 19.59 -29.37 13.17
C SER A 109 18.94 -30.25 12.10
N PHE A 110 19.58 -30.37 10.94
CA PHE A 110 19.05 -31.16 9.84
C PHE A 110 19.65 -32.57 9.78
N ILE A 111 18.83 -33.55 9.43
CA ILE A 111 19.30 -34.74 8.73
C ILE A 111 19.40 -34.36 7.25
N ILE A 112 20.54 -34.64 6.62
CA ILE A 112 20.78 -34.28 5.21
C ILE A 112 21.15 -35.52 4.42
N LEU A 113 20.51 -35.71 3.28
CA LEU A 113 20.77 -36.82 2.37
C LEU A 113 21.24 -36.31 1.02
N SER A 114 22.30 -36.94 0.52
CA SER A 114 22.85 -36.74 -0.82
C SER A 114 22.85 -38.08 -1.56
N PRO A 115 21.69 -38.51 -2.12
CA PRO A 115 21.60 -39.71 -2.94
C PRO A 115 22.41 -39.60 -4.22
N GLN A 116 22.92 -40.72 -4.71
CA GLN A 116 23.40 -40.84 -6.09
C GLN A 116 22.39 -41.63 -6.91
N PHE A 117 21.76 -40.96 -7.86
CA PHE A 117 20.85 -41.59 -8.80
C PHE A 117 21.61 -42.18 -9.99
N LYS A 118 21.10 -43.29 -10.54
CA LYS A 118 21.68 -43.98 -11.72
C LYS A 118 21.31 -43.27 -13.02
N THR A 119 20.10 -42.72 -13.05
CA THR A 119 19.56 -41.89 -14.14
C THR A 119 18.86 -40.68 -13.52
N SER A 120 18.46 -39.69 -14.35
CA SER A 120 17.69 -38.54 -13.83
C SER A 120 16.46 -39.04 -13.05
N PRO A 121 16.29 -38.63 -11.78
CA PRO A 121 15.25 -39.18 -10.94
C PRO A 121 13.87 -38.68 -11.34
N SER A 122 12.89 -39.57 -11.35
CA SER A 122 11.48 -39.21 -11.40
C SER A 122 10.97 -38.81 -10.01
N PRO A 123 9.79 -38.16 -9.90
CA PRO A 123 9.20 -37.86 -8.61
C PRO A 123 8.99 -39.10 -7.74
N LEU A 124 8.66 -40.25 -8.35
CA LEU A 124 8.48 -41.52 -7.64
C LEU A 124 9.78 -42.08 -7.06
N ASP A 125 10.92 -41.84 -7.71
CA ASP A 125 12.22 -42.25 -7.19
C ASP A 125 12.57 -41.48 -5.92
N ILE A 126 12.34 -40.16 -5.94
CA ILE A 126 12.56 -39.27 -4.78
C ILE A 126 11.60 -39.63 -3.64
N LEU A 127 10.33 -39.89 -3.94
CA LEU A 127 9.34 -40.31 -2.95
C LEU A 127 9.69 -41.66 -2.32
N SER A 128 10.12 -42.63 -3.13
CA SER A 128 10.53 -43.95 -2.65
C SER A 128 11.73 -43.85 -1.71
N LEU A 129 12.69 -42.98 -2.00
CA LEU A 129 13.81 -42.68 -1.12
C LEU A 129 13.33 -42.04 0.19
N ILE A 130 12.51 -40.99 0.14
CA ILE A 130 11.97 -40.33 1.34
C ILE A 130 11.25 -41.33 2.24
N ASN A 131 10.41 -42.18 1.67
CA ASN A 131 9.66 -43.19 2.42
C ASN A 131 10.59 -44.23 3.06
N TYR A 132 11.61 -44.70 2.35
CA TYR A 132 12.63 -45.57 2.92
C TYR A 132 13.34 -44.90 4.11
N ILE A 133 13.78 -43.65 3.95
CA ILE A 133 14.52 -42.90 4.98
C ILE A 133 13.69 -42.67 6.24
N LYS A 134 12.39 -42.42 6.11
CA LYS A 134 11.46 -42.31 7.25
C LYS A 134 11.38 -43.58 8.10
N THR A 135 11.71 -44.74 7.54
CA THR A 135 11.80 -45.99 8.31
C THR A 135 13.13 -46.13 9.08
N GLN A 136 14.15 -45.37 8.67
CA GLN A 136 15.50 -45.45 9.24
C GLN A 136 15.73 -44.38 10.32
N TYR A 137 15.11 -43.21 10.19
CA TYR A 137 15.36 -42.04 11.05
C TYR A 137 14.10 -41.38 11.61
N ARG A 138 14.25 -40.70 12.75
CA ARG A 138 13.20 -39.85 13.34
C ARG A 138 13.11 -38.53 12.56
N ILE A 139 12.27 -38.52 11.53
CA ILE A 139 12.06 -37.36 10.65
C ILE A 139 10.83 -36.55 11.10
N ASP A 140 10.96 -35.22 11.17
CA ASP A 140 9.82 -34.31 11.25
C ASP A 140 9.12 -34.32 9.89
N ASN A 141 8.03 -35.08 9.81
CA ASN A 141 7.24 -35.22 8.58
C ASN A 141 6.70 -33.89 8.03
N ASN A 142 6.70 -32.84 8.86
CA ASN A 142 6.26 -31.52 8.45
C ASN A 142 7.42 -30.60 8.05
N ARG A 143 8.67 -31.04 8.12
CA ARG A 143 9.85 -30.26 7.72
C ARG A 143 10.75 -31.10 6.82
N ILE A 144 10.20 -31.51 5.69
CA ILE A 144 10.93 -32.17 4.62
C ILE A 144 11.18 -31.13 3.54
N TYR A 145 12.42 -30.88 3.20
CA TYR A 145 12.81 -29.90 2.20
C TYR A 145 13.50 -30.61 1.03
N ILE A 146 13.14 -30.23 -0.19
CA ILE A 146 13.70 -30.79 -1.41
C ILE A 146 14.46 -29.70 -2.13
N THR A 147 15.70 -29.99 -2.48
CA THR A 147 16.56 -29.01 -3.13
C THR A 147 17.56 -29.67 -4.07
N GLY A 148 18.05 -28.95 -5.06
CA GLY A 148 19.04 -29.49 -5.98
C GLY A 148 19.63 -28.45 -6.92
N LEU A 149 20.64 -28.89 -7.68
CA LEU A 149 21.36 -28.06 -8.64
C LEU A 149 21.27 -28.63 -10.07
N SER A 150 21.20 -27.77 -11.08
CA SER A 150 21.19 -28.18 -12.49
C SER A 150 20.06 -29.21 -12.78
N MET A 151 20.40 -30.42 -13.23
CA MET A 151 19.46 -31.56 -13.33
C MET A 151 18.67 -31.79 -12.03
N GLY A 152 19.32 -31.69 -10.87
CA GLY A 152 18.67 -31.80 -9.56
C GLY A 152 17.78 -30.61 -9.20
N GLY A 153 18.09 -29.42 -9.74
CA GLY A 153 17.22 -28.25 -9.66
C GLY A 153 15.92 -28.49 -10.44
N GLY A 154 16.02 -29.00 -11.67
CA GLY A 154 14.84 -29.42 -12.44
C GLY A 154 14.09 -30.61 -11.85
N SER A 155 14.79 -31.56 -11.23
CA SER A 155 14.16 -32.67 -10.51
C SER A 155 13.40 -32.21 -9.25
N THR A 156 13.89 -31.14 -8.61
CA THR A 156 13.20 -30.48 -7.49
C THR A 156 11.92 -29.81 -7.97
N GLU A 157 11.99 -29.11 -9.11
CA GLU A 157 10.85 -28.49 -9.78
C GLU A 157 9.80 -29.55 -10.19
N ASP A 158 10.23 -30.65 -10.81
CA ASP A 158 9.37 -31.77 -11.21
C ASP A 158 8.71 -32.45 -10.01
N PHE A 159 9.48 -32.75 -8.95
CA PHE A 159 8.92 -33.32 -7.71
C PHE A 159 7.85 -32.42 -7.09
N ALA A 160 8.11 -31.12 -6.98
CA ALA A 160 7.18 -30.16 -6.39
C ALA A 160 5.91 -29.96 -7.22
N SER A 161 5.95 -30.29 -8.52
CA SER A 161 4.92 -29.97 -9.48
C SER A 161 4.21 -31.17 -10.11
N ALA A 162 4.63 -32.40 -9.80
CA ALA A 162 4.13 -33.63 -10.40
C ALA A 162 2.60 -33.79 -10.27
N ASN A 163 2.05 -33.54 -9.07
CA ASN A 163 0.62 -33.38 -8.78
C ASN A 163 0.43 -32.89 -7.34
N ASP A 164 -0.82 -32.64 -6.93
CA ASP A 164 -1.16 -32.14 -5.59
C ASP A 164 -0.59 -33.01 -4.45
N ALA A 165 -0.60 -34.33 -4.59
CA ALA A 165 -0.11 -35.22 -3.53
C ALA A 165 1.39 -35.07 -3.32
N PHE A 166 2.17 -34.85 -4.40
CA PHE A 166 3.61 -34.62 -4.34
C PHE A 166 3.94 -33.20 -3.89
N ALA A 167 3.21 -32.20 -4.40
CA ALA A 167 3.36 -30.79 -4.02
C ALA A 167 3.16 -30.57 -2.51
N GLN A 168 2.33 -31.40 -1.87
CA GLN A 168 2.13 -31.35 -0.43
C GLN A 168 3.27 -32.01 0.36
N ILE A 169 4.17 -32.81 -0.22
CA ILE A 169 5.23 -33.50 0.52
C ILE A 169 6.28 -32.55 1.09
N PRO A 170 6.88 -31.63 0.30
CA PRO A 170 7.86 -30.69 0.81
C PRO A 170 7.20 -29.57 1.62
N ALA A 171 7.86 -29.15 2.70
CA ALA A 171 7.55 -27.93 3.42
C ALA A 171 8.05 -26.68 2.69
N ALA A 172 9.15 -26.80 1.94
CA ALA A 172 9.65 -25.81 0.99
C ALA A 172 10.55 -26.50 -0.03
N VAL A 173 10.72 -25.86 -1.20
CA VAL A 173 11.63 -26.30 -2.25
C VAL A 173 12.59 -25.20 -2.68
N VAL A 174 13.81 -25.59 -3.03
CA VAL A 174 14.85 -24.67 -3.50
C VAL A 174 15.48 -25.25 -4.75
N ALA A 175 15.30 -24.56 -5.88
CA ALA A 175 15.84 -24.98 -7.17
C ALA A 175 16.97 -24.03 -7.60
N VAL A 176 18.15 -24.59 -7.85
CA VAL A 176 19.33 -23.83 -8.28
C VAL A 176 19.71 -24.20 -9.71
N SER A 177 19.68 -23.22 -10.62
CA SER A 177 19.91 -23.42 -12.06
C SER A 177 19.07 -24.57 -12.65
N GLY A 178 17.80 -24.66 -12.27
CA GLY A 178 16.88 -25.74 -12.66
C GLY A 178 16.59 -25.76 -14.16
N ASN A 179 16.66 -26.95 -14.76
CA ASN A 179 16.55 -27.14 -16.22
C ASN A 179 15.13 -27.37 -16.73
N MET A 180 14.10 -27.31 -15.88
CA MET A 180 12.71 -27.49 -16.32
C MET A 180 12.20 -26.17 -16.89
N ASN A 181 11.82 -26.15 -18.17
CA ASN A 181 11.23 -24.98 -18.80
C ASN A 181 9.72 -24.90 -18.49
N PRO A 182 9.27 -23.96 -17.63
CA PRO A 182 7.88 -23.91 -17.19
C PRO A 182 6.92 -23.50 -18.32
N VAL A 183 7.40 -22.85 -19.39
CA VAL A 183 6.58 -22.51 -20.56
C VAL A 183 6.16 -23.76 -21.33
N GLN A 184 6.98 -24.80 -21.35
CA GLN A 184 6.65 -26.10 -21.96
C GLN A 184 5.75 -26.96 -21.05
N PHE A 185 5.79 -26.72 -19.74
CA PHE A 185 5.01 -27.42 -18.73
C PHE A 185 4.17 -26.44 -17.90
N PRO A 186 3.22 -25.70 -18.50
CA PRO A 186 2.54 -24.60 -17.80
C PRO A 186 1.68 -25.05 -16.63
N ASN A 187 1.29 -26.33 -16.58
CA ASN A 187 0.59 -26.90 -15.43
C ASN A 187 1.49 -27.08 -14.20
N ALA A 188 2.81 -27.19 -14.38
CA ALA A 188 3.74 -27.45 -13.29
C ALA A 188 3.85 -26.25 -12.30
N PRO A 189 4.09 -25.00 -12.75
CA PRO A 189 3.93 -23.80 -11.92
C PRO A 189 2.56 -23.68 -11.25
N ARG A 190 1.48 -24.11 -11.94
CA ARG A 190 0.13 -24.08 -11.37
C ARG A 190 -0.03 -25.05 -10.21
N VAL A 191 0.57 -26.24 -10.27
CA VAL A 191 0.52 -27.21 -9.16
C VAL A 191 1.27 -26.69 -7.94
N VAL A 192 2.45 -26.09 -8.15
CA VAL A 192 3.25 -25.45 -7.09
C VAL A 192 2.47 -24.29 -6.44
N ALA A 193 1.87 -23.42 -7.28
CA ALA A 193 1.07 -22.30 -6.80
C ALA A 193 -0.22 -22.74 -6.10
N LYS A 194 -0.98 -23.67 -6.70
CA LYS A 194 -2.24 -24.19 -6.14
C LYS A 194 -2.05 -24.80 -4.75
N ASN A 195 -0.93 -25.47 -4.52
CA ASN A 195 -0.63 -26.12 -3.24
C ASN A 195 0.18 -25.24 -2.30
N ASN A 196 0.39 -23.95 -2.62
CA ASN A 196 1.14 -22.99 -1.80
C ASN A 196 2.53 -23.50 -1.41
N VAL A 197 3.21 -24.21 -2.31
CA VAL A 197 4.54 -24.75 -1.99
C VAL A 197 5.55 -23.60 -1.98
N PRO A 198 6.17 -23.28 -0.83
CA PRO A 198 7.19 -22.24 -0.77
C PRO A 198 8.35 -22.63 -1.67
N ALA A 199 8.67 -21.78 -2.65
CA ALA A 199 9.70 -22.05 -3.64
C ALA A 199 10.68 -20.88 -3.73
N TRP A 200 11.98 -21.18 -3.68
CA TRP A 200 13.04 -20.20 -3.92
C TRP A 200 13.93 -20.67 -5.07
N PHE A 201 13.97 -19.87 -6.13
CA PHE A 201 14.77 -20.13 -7.31
C PHE A 201 16.05 -19.29 -7.29
N PHE A 202 17.18 -19.94 -7.52
CA PHE A 202 18.49 -19.30 -7.66
C PHE A 202 19.03 -19.55 -9.06
N HIS A 203 19.60 -18.52 -9.68
CA HIS A 203 20.25 -18.65 -10.97
C HIS A 203 21.34 -17.60 -11.16
N ASN A 204 22.35 -17.90 -11.96
CA ASN A 204 23.27 -16.89 -12.48
C ASN A 204 22.67 -16.22 -13.72
N ASN A 205 22.80 -14.90 -13.85
CA ASN A 205 22.24 -14.18 -14.99
C ASN A 205 22.87 -14.61 -16.33
N GLY A 206 24.19 -14.85 -16.33
CA GLY A 206 24.97 -15.28 -17.49
C GLY A 206 25.18 -16.81 -17.55
N ASP A 207 24.21 -17.60 -17.09
CA ASP A 207 24.26 -19.06 -17.23
C ASP A 207 24.09 -19.45 -18.72
N GLY A 208 25.15 -19.99 -19.31
CA GLY A 208 25.17 -20.46 -20.70
C GLY A 208 24.73 -21.92 -20.89
N THR A 209 24.44 -22.65 -19.80
CA THR A 209 24.03 -24.06 -19.85
C THR A 209 22.53 -24.18 -19.71
N VAL A 210 21.95 -23.52 -18.71
CA VAL A 210 20.50 -23.43 -18.50
C VAL A 210 20.12 -21.95 -18.51
N PRO A 211 19.17 -21.50 -19.33
CA PRO A 211 18.77 -20.10 -19.34
C PRO A 211 18.19 -19.67 -17.99
N SER A 212 18.70 -18.56 -17.42
CA SER A 212 18.11 -17.94 -16.22
C SER A 212 16.65 -17.53 -16.39
N GLN A 213 16.19 -17.44 -17.64
CA GLN A 213 14.80 -17.22 -17.99
C GLN A 213 13.87 -18.32 -17.45
N TYR A 214 14.32 -19.57 -17.32
CA TYR A 214 13.46 -20.63 -16.78
C TYR A 214 13.08 -20.36 -15.32
N SER A 215 14.03 -19.94 -14.49
CA SER A 215 13.75 -19.55 -13.10
C SER A 215 12.90 -18.27 -13.01
N LYS A 216 13.12 -17.30 -13.91
CA LYS A 216 12.28 -16.08 -14.02
C LYS A 216 10.83 -16.43 -14.39
N ASP A 217 10.66 -17.33 -15.36
CA ASP A 217 9.35 -17.78 -15.84
C ASP A 217 8.65 -18.63 -14.77
N TRP A 218 9.36 -19.48 -14.03
CA TRP A 218 8.79 -20.25 -12.93
C TRP A 218 8.19 -19.31 -11.88
N VAL A 219 8.95 -18.30 -11.48
CA VAL A 219 8.51 -17.31 -10.49
C VAL A 219 7.35 -16.47 -11.02
N ALA A 220 7.42 -16.01 -12.28
CA ALA A 220 6.34 -15.25 -12.90
C ALA A 220 5.05 -16.08 -13.03
N MET A 221 5.15 -17.33 -13.47
CA MET A 221 4.00 -18.22 -13.70
C MET A 221 3.37 -18.71 -12.39
N ILE A 222 4.17 -18.96 -11.35
CA ILE A 222 3.66 -19.23 -10.00
C ILE A 222 2.97 -17.96 -9.45
N SER A 223 3.61 -16.79 -9.55
CA SER A 223 3.08 -15.52 -9.00
C SER A 223 1.81 -15.04 -9.72
N ALA A 224 1.64 -15.38 -11.00
CA ALA A 224 0.47 -15.03 -11.79
C ALA A 224 -0.75 -15.93 -11.53
N TYR A 225 -0.60 -17.04 -10.79
CA TYR A 225 -1.71 -17.91 -10.43
C TYR A 225 -2.75 -17.17 -9.56
N GLN A 226 -4.03 -17.45 -9.75
CA GLN A 226 -5.13 -16.82 -9.01
C GLN A 226 -5.98 -17.87 -8.29
N PRO A 227 -6.20 -17.76 -6.96
CA PRO A 227 -5.63 -16.74 -6.06
C PRO A 227 -4.09 -16.85 -5.95
N ALA A 228 -3.41 -15.74 -5.70
CA ALA A 228 -1.95 -15.70 -5.60
C ALA A 228 -1.45 -16.66 -4.50
N PRO A 229 -0.40 -17.46 -4.76
CA PRO A 229 0.11 -18.40 -3.78
C PRO A 229 0.71 -17.66 -2.59
N THR A 230 0.52 -18.21 -1.40
CA THR A 230 1.09 -17.69 -0.15
C THR A 230 1.97 -18.77 0.49
N PRO A 231 3.30 -18.56 0.60
CA PRO A 231 4.06 -17.38 0.19
C PRO A 231 4.21 -17.25 -1.33
N LEU A 232 4.50 -16.04 -1.82
CA LEU A 232 4.97 -15.85 -3.19
C LEU A 232 6.34 -16.50 -3.40
N PRO A 233 6.63 -17.02 -4.60
CA PRO A 233 7.91 -17.62 -4.92
C PRO A 233 9.02 -16.56 -4.91
N LYS A 234 10.18 -16.91 -4.38
CA LYS A 234 11.36 -16.04 -4.36
C LYS A 234 12.24 -16.28 -5.58
N LEU A 235 12.86 -15.21 -6.08
CA LEU A 235 13.85 -15.27 -7.15
C LEU A 235 15.12 -14.53 -6.75
N THR A 236 16.25 -15.23 -6.85
CA THR A 236 17.57 -14.63 -6.73
C THR A 236 18.33 -14.86 -8.02
N ILE A 237 18.62 -13.76 -8.73
CA ILE A 237 19.50 -13.79 -9.89
C ILE A 237 20.85 -13.19 -9.50
N PHE A 238 21.89 -14.02 -9.47
CA PHE A 238 23.25 -13.56 -9.26
C PHE A 238 23.78 -12.91 -10.54
N PRO A 239 24.36 -11.70 -10.48
CA PRO A 239 24.87 -10.99 -11.65
C PRO A 239 26.25 -11.52 -12.07
N VAL A 240 26.41 -12.84 -12.16
CA VAL A 240 27.64 -13.51 -12.58
C VAL A 240 27.38 -14.39 -13.79
N SER A 241 28.43 -14.68 -14.57
CA SER A 241 28.39 -15.60 -15.70
C SER A 241 28.87 -16.99 -15.30
N GLY A 242 28.34 -18.02 -15.96
CA GLY A 242 28.66 -19.43 -15.69
C GLY A 242 27.55 -20.17 -14.97
N HIS A 243 27.60 -21.51 -15.04
CA HIS A 243 26.50 -22.37 -14.59
C HIS A 243 26.38 -22.51 -13.06
N ASN A 244 27.48 -22.33 -12.33
CA ASN A 244 27.54 -22.54 -10.89
C ASN A 244 26.92 -21.37 -10.09
N ALA A 245 25.62 -21.45 -9.82
CA ALA A 245 24.93 -20.60 -8.86
C ALA A 245 24.92 -21.21 -7.44
N TRP A 246 25.21 -22.51 -7.32
CA TRP A 246 25.00 -23.29 -6.10
C TRP A 246 26.05 -23.04 -5.03
N ASP A 247 27.29 -22.67 -5.38
CA ASP A 247 28.32 -22.37 -4.39
C ASP A 247 27.91 -21.23 -3.47
N LYS A 248 27.23 -20.22 -4.03
CA LYS A 248 26.69 -19.07 -3.30
C LYS A 248 25.32 -19.35 -2.71
N ALA A 249 24.42 -20.02 -3.45
CA ALA A 249 23.07 -20.31 -2.95
C ALA A 249 23.08 -21.20 -1.70
N TYR A 250 24.00 -22.17 -1.61
CA TYR A 250 24.12 -23.07 -0.45
C TYR A 250 25.17 -22.64 0.58
N ASP A 251 25.83 -21.48 0.41
CA ASP A 251 26.74 -20.92 1.41
C ASP A 251 25.92 -20.41 2.62
N PRO A 252 26.13 -20.96 3.84
CA PRO A 252 25.43 -20.50 5.04
C PRO A 252 25.67 -19.01 5.38
N ASN A 253 26.74 -18.41 4.86
CA ASN A 253 27.07 -17.00 5.04
C ASN A 253 26.36 -16.08 4.03
N TYR A 254 25.87 -16.63 2.93
CA TYR A 254 25.07 -15.87 1.97
C TYR A 254 23.65 -15.72 2.51
N ARG A 255 23.24 -14.46 2.73
CA ARG A 255 21.93 -14.11 3.31
C ARG A 255 21.19 -13.16 2.37
N GLU A 256 19.88 -13.38 2.23
CA GLU A 256 18.95 -12.48 1.55
C GLU A 256 17.77 -12.23 2.47
N ASN A 257 17.47 -10.96 2.76
CA ASN A 257 16.49 -10.54 3.79
C ASN A 257 16.80 -11.17 5.15
N GLY A 258 18.08 -11.15 5.55
CA GLY A 258 18.54 -11.63 6.86
C GLY A 258 18.63 -13.15 7.02
N MET A 259 18.19 -13.94 6.04
CA MET A 259 18.19 -15.40 6.12
C MET A 259 19.03 -16.04 5.02
N ASN A 260 19.78 -17.09 5.37
CA ASN A 260 20.31 -18.01 4.37
C ASN A 260 19.22 -19.01 3.92
N VAL A 261 19.53 -19.84 2.93
CA VAL A 261 18.59 -20.81 2.37
C VAL A 261 18.07 -21.81 3.40
N TYR A 262 18.89 -22.20 4.38
CA TYR A 262 18.53 -23.15 5.43
C TYR A 262 17.55 -22.54 6.44
N GLU A 263 17.82 -21.32 6.89
CA GLU A 263 16.94 -20.56 7.78
C GLU A 263 15.63 -20.19 7.09
N TRP A 264 15.67 -19.84 5.80
CA TRP A 264 14.47 -19.62 5.00
C TRP A 264 13.62 -20.89 4.90
N MET A 265 14.21 -22.05 4.60
CA MET A 265 13.49 -23.33 4.62
C MET A 265 12.83 -23.57 5.99
N LEU A 266 13.53 -23.27 7.09
CA LEU A 266 13.01 -23.42 8.46
C LEU A 266 11.86 -22.49 8.83
N GLN A 267 11.61 -21.41 8.05
CA GLN A 267 10.40 -20.60 8.18
C GLN A 267 9.15 -21.40 7.81
N TYR A 268 9.30 -22.47 7.03
CA TYR A 268 8.18 -23.26 6.52
C TYR A 268 8.10 -24.62 7.18
N LYS A 269 6.88 -24.98 7.57
CA LYS A 269 6.50 -26.28 8.08
C LYS A 269 5.20 -26.68 7.40
N LYS A 270 5.09 -27.89 6.87
CA LYS A 270 3.83 -28.41 6.33
C LYS A 270 2.76 -28.39 7.44
N GLY A 271 1.67 -27.68 7.21
CA GLY A 271 0.64 -27.43 8.22
C GLY A 271 0.99 -26.37 9.27
N GLY A 272 2.01 -25.53 9.05
CA GLY A 272 2.40 -24.39 9.92
C GLY A 272 2.86 -23.14 9.13
N THR A 273 2.50 -21.95 9.60
CA THR A 273 2.75 -20.62 9.00
C THR A 273 4.18 -20.10 9.22
N THR A 274 4.71 -19.26 8.31
CA THR A 274 5.84 -18.33 8.56
C THR A 274 5.57 -17.56 9.85
N VAL A 275 6.54 -17.51 10.78
CA VAL A 275 6.38 -16.83 12.06
C VAL A 275 6.98 -15.42 11.99
N THR A 276 6.25 -14.46 11.40
CA THR A 276 5.80 -13.33 12.25
C THR A 276 4.73 -13.91 13.15
N PRO A 277 4.62 -13.56 14.45
CA PRO A 277 3.61 -14.18 15.30
C PRO A 277 2.27 -14.04 14.59
N PRO A 278 1.65 -15.14 14.15
CA PRO A 278 0.24 -15.08 13.82
C PRO A 278 -0.44 -14.70 15.13
N PRO A 279 -1.57 -13.97 15.12
CA PRO A 279 -2.50 -14.07 16.23
C PRO A 279 -2.67 -15.57 16.49
N PRO A 280 -2.51 -16.05 17.75
CA PRO A 280 -2.55 -17.46 18.05
C PRO A 280 -3.73 -18.06 17.30
N PRO A 281 -3.53 -19.11 16.45
CA PRO A 281 -4.63 -19.70 15.73
C PRO A 281 -5.72 -19.99 16.74
N PRO A 282 -6.98 -19.60 16.47
CA PRO A 282 -8.06 -19.72 17.43
C PRO A 282 -7.99 -21.13 18.03
N PRO A 283 -7.77 -21.29 19.35
CA PRO A 283 -7.66 -22.62 19.94
C PRO A 283 -8.78 -23.52 19.43
N SER A 284 -8.45 -24.76 19.05
CA SER A 284 -9.35 -25.63 18.28
C SER A 284 -10.77 -25.60 18.84
N GLY A 285 -11.74 -25.15 18.03
CA GLY A 285 -13.14 -24.94 18.44
C GLY A 285 -13.60 -23.48 18.37
N ASN A 286 -12.71 -22.52 18.19
CA ASN A 286 -13.07 -21.12 17.99
C ASN A 286 -13.37 -20.82 16.50
N LYS A 287 -14.34 -19.97 16.23
CA LYS A 287 -14.86 -19.68 14.88
C LYS A 287 -14.24 -18.42 14.27
N ARG A 288 -14.16 -18.43 12.94
CA ARG A 288 -13.88 -17.24 12.13
C ARG A 288 -15.19 -16.75 11.52
N VAL A 289 -15.56 -15.50 11.80
CA VAL A 289 -16.81 -14.88 11.36
C VAL A 289 -16.50 -13.72 10.43
N ILE A 290 -17.12 -13.70 9.26
CA ILE A 290 -17.00 -12.57 8.32
C ILE A 290 -17.94 -11.46 8.77
N ALA A 291 -17.39 -10.28 9.06
CA ALA A 291 -18.14 -9.08 9.38
C ALA A 291 -18.96 -8.61 8.17
N LYS A 292 -20.08 -7.94 8.44
CA LYS A 292 -21.01 -7.44 7.43
C LYS A 292 -21.38 -6.00 7.75
N THR A 293 -21.67 -5.19 6.74
CA THR A 293 -22.22 -3.85 6.91
C THR A 293 -23.68 -3.91 7.36
N ASN A 294 -24.12 -2.90 8.11
CA ASN A 294 -25.50 -2.75 8.56
C ASN A 294 -26.06 -1.34 8.39
N ILE A 295 -25.22 -0.36 8.03
CA ILE A 295 -25.63 1.01 7.73
C ILE A 295 -24.93 1.45 6.45
N GLY A 296 -25.63 1.39 5.32
CA GLY A 296 -25.01 1.69 4.02
C GLY A 296 -23.75 0.84 3.81
N ASN A 297 -22.63 1.50 3.57
CA ASN A 297 -21.31 0.86 3.46
C ASN A 297 -20.48 0.94 4.76
N GLY A 298 -21.12 1.23 5.89
CA GLY A 298 -20.51 1.28 7.23
C GLY A 298 -20.93 0.12 8.14
N MET A 299 -20.16 -0.07 9.21
CA MET A 299 -20.43 -1.02 10.28
C MET A 299 -20.68 -0.27 11.59
N TYR A 300 -21.85 -0.45 12.20
CA TYR A 300 -22.19 0.13 13.50
C TYR A 300 -22.82 -0.92 14.41
N TYR A 301 -22.02 -1.51 15.29
CA TYR A 301 -22.45 -2.57 16.20
C TYR A 301 -22.08 -2.21 17.63
N THR A 302 -23.06 -1.75 18.41
CA THR A 302 -22.89 -1.47 19.86
C THR A 302 -22.67 -2.74 20.68
N ASP A 303 -23.06 -3.91 20.15
CA ASP A 303 -22.85 -5.23 20.73
C ASP A 303 -22.38 -6.22 19.64
N ALA A 304 -21.10 -6.13 19.28
CA ALA A 304 -20.51 -6.94 18.22
C ALA A 304 -20.46 -8.44 18.59
N MET A 305 -20.31 -8.77 19.88
CA MET A 305 -20.35 -10.16 20.35
C MET A 305 -21.69 -10.80 20.01
N SER A 306 -22.81 -10.17 20.37
CA SER A 306 -24.14 -10.71 20.08
C SER A 306 -24.46 -10.68 18.59
N ALA A 307 -24.15 -9.58 17.90
CA ALA A 307 -24.45 -9.41 16.48
C ALA A 307 -23.78 -10.47 15.59
N PHE A 308 -22.54 -10.84 15.91
CA PHE A 308 -21.75 -11.84 15.19
C PHE A 308 -21.70 -13.20 15.91
N GLN A 309 -22.47 -13.33 17.00
CA GLN A 309 -22.56 -14.52 17.88
C GLN A 309 -21.20 -14.97 18.45
N LEU A 310 -20.22 -14.08 18.58
CA LEU A 310 -18.83 -14.38 18.91
C LEU A 310 -18.70 -14.96 20.33
N ASN A 311 -17.70 -15.81 20.51
CA ASN A 311 -17.20 -16.32 21.77
C ASN A 311 -15.73 -15.87 21.96
N PRO A 312 -15.24 -15.75 23.20
CA PRO A 312 -13.83 -15.48 23.46
C PRO A 312 -12.89 -16.39 22.67
N GLY A 313 -11.98 -15.77 21.92
CA GLY A 313 -11.02 -16.47 21.06
C GLY A 313 -11.42 -16.55 19.58
N ASP A 314 -12.62 -16.12 19.23
CA ASP A 314 -13.07 -16.07 17.85
C ASP A 314 -12.39 -14.94 17.07
N THR A 315 -12.37 -15.10 15.74
CA THR A 315 -11.86 -14.08 14.82
C THR A 315 -13.00 -13.40 14.08
N LEU A 316 -13.16 -12.09 14.26
CA LEU A 316 -13.99 -11.24 13.41
C LEU A 316 -13.15 -10.72 12.23
N CYS A 317 -13.52 -11.15 11.04
CA CYS A 317 -12.82 -10.90 9.80
C CYS A 317 -13.53 -9.81 9.00
N ILE A 318 -12.89 -8.66 8.80
CA ILE A 318 -13.41 -7.56 7.99
C ILE A 318 -12.97 -7.78 6.53
N PRO A 319 -13.91 -8.01 5.59
CA PRO A 319 -13.56 -8.20 4.18
C PRO A 319 -12.87 -6.99 3.58
N ALA A 320 -11.95 -7.23 2.64
CA ALA A 320 -11.40 -6.18 1.80
C ALA A 320 -12.49 -5.37 1.09
N GLY A 321 -12.27 -4.07 0.96
CA GLY A 321 -13.25 -3.13 0.43
C GLY A 321 -13.14 -1.76 1.11
N ASP A 322 -13.89 -0.81 0.56
CA ASP A 322 -14.00 0.54 1.11
C ASP A 322 -15.20 0.60 2.07
N TYR A 323 -15.09 1.33 3.17
CA TYR A 323 -16.13 1.48 4.18
C TYR A 323 -16.20 2.93 4.67
N GLU A 324 -17.41 3.41 4.95
CA GLU A 324 -17.62 4.76 5.52
C GLU A 324 -17.03 4.87 6.93
N PHE A 325 -17.20 3.84 7.74
CA PHE A 325 -16.66 3.73 9.10
C PHE A 325 -16.82 2.28 9.61
N VAL A 326 -16.05 1.93 10.65
CA VAL A 326 -16.25 0.71 11.43
C VAL A 326 -16.33 1.06 12.91
N GLN A 327 -17.43 0.70 13.55
CA GLN A 327 -17.74 1.04 14.94
C GLN A 327 -18.18 -0.24 15.65
N LEU A 328 -17.35 -0.75 16.58
CA LEU A 328 -17.55 -2.03 17.25
C LEU A 328 -17.55 -1.85 18.77
N GLY A 329 -18.57 -2.37 19.45
CA GLY A 329 -18.74 -2.30 20.90
C GLY A 329 -18.94 -3.66 21.55
N LYS A 330 -18.70 -3.70 22.86
CA LYS A 330 -18.81 -4.88 23.74
C LYS A 330 -18.06 -6.11 23.22
N LEU A 331 -16.85 -5.91 22.69
CA LEU A 331 -15.98 -7.03 22.37
C LEU A 331 -15.35 -7.54 23.66
N THR A 332 -15.52 -8.82 23.98
CA THR A 332 -15.02 -9.38 25.24
C THR A 332 -14.39 -10.74 25.00
N GLY A 333 -13.05 -10.76 24.99
CA GLY A 333 -12.25 -11.97 25.02
C GLY A 333 -11.86 -12.37 26.44
N THR A 334 -10.83 -13.22 26.53
CA THR A 334 -10.12 -13.51 27.78
C THR A 334 -8.62 -13.47 27.50
N LYS A 335 -7.78 -13.34 28.54
CA LYS A 335 -6.32 -13.40 28.39
C LYS A 335 -5.82 -14.61 27.59
N ALA A 336 -6.44 -15.77 27.75
CA ALA A 336 -6.07 -17.01 27.04
C ALA A 336 -6.71 -17.12 25.64
N LYS A 337 -7.78 -16.37 25.39
CA LYS A 337 -8.60 -16.42 24.17
C LYS A 337 -9.08 -15.00 23.81
N PRO A 338 -8.21 -14.13 23.30
CA PRO A 338 -8.61 -12.79 22.89
C PRO A 338 -9.51 -12.85 21.65
N ILE A 339 -10.41 -11.87 21.48
CA ILE A 339 -11.12 -11.72 20.20
C ILE A 339 -10.15 -11.10 19.19
N VAL A 340 -10.01 -11.72 18.02
CA VAL A 340 -9.15 -11.19 16.95
C VAL A 340 -9.99 -10.46 15.91
N ILE A 341 -9.71 -9.20 15.64
CA ILE A 341 -10.30 -8.39 14.58
C ILE A 341 -9.24 -8.19 13.50
N THR A 342 -9.51 -8.60 12.26
CA THR A 342 -8.48 -8.57 11.22
C THR A 342 -9.04 -8.38 9.81
N ASN A 343 -8.23 -7.86 8.89
CA ASN A 343 -8.59 -7.71 7.48
C ASN A 343 -8.54 -9.06 6.74
N CYS A 344 -9.34 -9.21 5.70
CA CYS A 344 -9.44 -10.48 4.97
C CYS A 344 -9.62 -10.31 3.48
N GLY A 345 -8.81 -11.07 2.73
CA GLY A 345 -8.93 -11.11 1.27
C GLY A 345 -8.42 -9.84 0.59
N GLY A 346 -7.63 -9.02 1.28
CA GLY A 346 -7.11 -7.76 0.75
C GLY A 346 -7.10 -6.61 1.76
N LEU A 347 -6.94 -5.41 1.22
CA LEU A 347 -6.92 -4.14 1.95
C LEU A 347 -8.33 -3.71 2.35
N VAL A 348 -8.49 -3.23 3.58
CA VAL A 348 -9.70 -2.58 4.07
C VAL A 348 -9.45 -1.07 4.11
N ARG A 349 -10.25 -0.27 3.41
CA ARG A 349 -10.17 1.19 3.46
C ARG A 349 -11.32 1.76 4.28
N LEU A 350 -11.03 2.60 5.27
CA LEU A 350 -12.00 3.17 6.20
C LEU A 350 -12.04 4.70 6.09
N GLY A 351 -13.18 5.29 6.41
CA GLY A 351 -13.35 6.76 6.38
C GLY A 351 -13.48 7.32 4.95
N ILE A 352 -13.82 6.48 3.98
CA ILE A 352 -14.02 6.88 2.58
C ILE A 352 -15.50 7.14 2.33
N ASN A 353 -15.83 8.19 1.58
CA ASN A 353 -17.20 8.57 1.18
C ASN A 353 -18.18 8.87 2.33
N THR A 354 -17.66 9.16 3.54
CA THR A 354 -18.48 9.51 4.70
C THR A 354 -18.82 11.00 4.74
N HIS A 355 -20.05 11.33 5.14
CA HIS A 355 -20.50 12.68 5.52
C HIS A 355 -20.93 12.74 7.00
N LYS A 356 -20.82 11.63 7.75
CA LYS A 356 -21.67 11.38 8.93
C LYS A 356 -20.95 10.95 10.20
N SER A 357 -19.64 10.70 10.16
CA SER A 357 -18.91 10.15 11.31
C SER A 357 -17.80 11.09 11.77
N ASP A 358 -17.57 11.14 13.09
CA ASP A 358 -16.44 11.83 13.70
C ASP A 358 -15.22 10.91 13.90
N ILE A 359 -15.39 9.59 13.68
CA ILE A 359 -14.34 8.57 13.87
C ILE A 359 -14.38 7.54 12.73
N ALA A 360 -13.24 7.20 12.12
CA ALA A 360 -13.19 6.23 11.03
C ALA A 360 -13.25 4.78 11.54
N PHE A 361 -12.47 4.45 12.58
CA PHE A 361 -12.45 3.12 13.18
C PHE A 361 -12.53 3.21 14.72
N ASN A 362 -13.68 2.87 15.29
CA ASN A 362 -13.94 3.00 16.72
C ASN A 362 -14.16 1.65 17.38
N PHE A 363 -13.47 1.44 18.49
CA PHE A 363 -13.76 0.43 19.49
C PHE A 363 -14.47 1.12 20.65
N MET A 364 -15.80 1.13 20.58
CA MET A 364 -16.66 1.75 21.58
C MET A 364 -16.45 1.13 22.97
N SER A 365 -16.20 -0.18 23.02
CA SER A 365 -15.69 -0.90 24.18
C SER A 365 -15.11 -2.26 23.77
N GLY A 366 -13.96 -2.62 24.35
CA GLY A 366 -13.25 -3.86 24.03
C GLY A 366 -12.33 -4.33 25.17
N GLN A 367 -12.41 -5.60 25.53
CA GLN A 367 -11.55 -6.22 26.54
C GLN A 367 -10.92 -7.51 26.01
N PHE A 368 -9.61 -7.68 26.16
CA PHE A 368 -8.84 -8.81 25.61
C PHE A 368 -9.06 -8.95 24.10
N ILE A 369 -8.63 -7.93 23.35
CA ILE A 369 -8.80 -7.89 21.89
C ILE A 369 -7.47 -7.71 21.15
N GLU A 370 -7.36 -8.35 20.00
CA GLU A 370 -6.28 -8.19 19.04
C GLU A 370 -6.86 -7.51 17.80
N VAL A 371 -6.30 -6.38 17.37
CA VAL A 371 -6.71 -5.66 16.16
C VAL A 371 -5.53 -5.65 15.20
N SER A 372 -5.60 -6.50 14.18
CA SER A 372 -4.46 -6.89 13.38
C SER A 372 -4.68 -6.59 11.90
N GLY A 373 -3.87 -5.69 11.33
CA GLY A 373 -3.80 -5.47 9.89
C GLY A 373 -2.97 -6.51 9.12
N SER A 374 -2.52 -7.59 9.75
CA SER A 374 -1.72 -8.63 9.08
C SER A 374 -2.55 -9.82 8.58
N GLY A 375 -3.88 -9.70 8.51
CA GLY A 375 -4.79 -10.81 8.19
C GLY A 375 -4.76 -11.26 6.73
N THR A 376 -4.18 -10.44 5.85
CA THR A 376 -3.93 -10.77 4.45
C THR A 376 -2.41 -10.86 4.19
N PRO A 377 -1.88 -12.03 3.78
CA PRO A 377 -0.47 -12.19 3.49
C PRO A 377 0.03 -11.23 2.40
N GLY A 378 1.25 -10.70 2.57
CA GLY A 378 1.87 -9.79 1.62
C GLY A 378 1.40 -8.33 1.70
N LEU A 379 0.43 -8.03 2.57
CA LEU A 379 0.08 -6.66 2.93
C LEU A 379 0.70 -6.31 4.28
N GLU A 380 1.56 -5.28 4.28
CA GLU A 380 2.17 -4.75 5.51
C GLU A 380 1.14 -4.02 6.37
N TYR A 381 0.24 -3.26 5.75
CA TYR A 381 -0.86 -2.56 6.42
C TYR A 381 -2.19 -3.03 5.83
N GLY A 382 -2.93 -3.84 6.58
CA GLY A 382 -4.20 -4.40 6.11
C GLY A 382 -5.39 -3.46 6.25
N PHE A 383 -5.23 -2.37 7.01
CA PHE A 383 -6.18 -1.29 7.14
C PHE A 383 -5.54 0.03 6.72
N ASP A 384 -6.23 0.72 5.82
CA ASP A 384 -5.95 2.07 5.35
C ASP A 384 -7.07 2.99 5.88
N ILE A 385 -6.74 3.89 6.78
CA ILE A 385 -7.71 4.62 7.61
C ILE A 385 -7.58 6.11 7.32
N ASN A 386 -8.50 6.63 6.51
CA ASN A 386 -8.61 8.05 6.20
C ASN A 386 -9.44 8.76 7.27
N GLY A 387 -8.86 9.77 7.90
CA GLY A 387 -9.52 10.58 8.91
C GLY A 387 -10.23 11.81 8.37
N LYS A 388 -10.47 11.96 7.06
CA LYS A 388 -11.11 13.15 6.50
C LYS A 388 -12.36 12.81 5.72
N ASN A 389 -13.49 13.40 6.10
CA ASN A 389 -14.77 13.15 5.45
C ASN A 389 -14.92 13.93 4.11
N LEU A 390 -15.97 13.64 3.34
CA LEU A 390 -16.22 14.27 2.03
C LEU A 390 -16.50 15.78 2.10
N ASP A 391 -16.94 16.28 3.25
CA ASP A 391 -17.14 17.72 3.50
C ASP A 391 -15.84 18.42 3.91
N GLY A 392 -14.74 17.67 3.98
CA GLY A 392 -13.43 18.14 4.38
C GLY A 392 -13.22 18.26 5.89
N VAL A 393 -14.17 17.79 6.70
CA VAL A 393 -14.08 17.78 8.17
C VAL A 393 -13.12 16.68 8.61
N GLN A 394 -12.22 17.05 9.51
CA GLN A 394 -11.28 16.14 10.14
C GLN A 394 -11.97 15.30 11.21
N MET A 395 -11.81 13.99 11.10
CA MET A 395 -12.30 12.92 11.96
C MET A 395 -11.13 12.29 12.72
N GLN A 396 -11.40 11.61 13.82
CA GLN A 396 -10.40 10.76 14.45
C GLN A 396 -10.17 9.50 13.60
N GLY A 397 -8.91 9.06 13.49
CA GLY A 397 -8.56 7.84 12.76
C GLY A 397 -9.06 6.59 13.49
N MET A 398 -8.38 6.26 14.60
CA MET A 398 -8.73 5.13 15.46
C MET A 398 -9.05 5.56 16.89
N TYR A 399 -10.04 4.94 17.53
CA TYR A 399 -10.42 5.24 18.90
C TYR A 399 -10.63 3.97 19.74
N PHE A 400 -9.99 3.90 20.90
CA PHE A 400 -10.19 2.88 21.93
C PHE A 400 -10.82 3.55 23.17
N GLY A 401 -12.14 3.44 23.27
CA GLY A 401 -12.99 4.18 24.19
C GLY A 401 -13.72 3.36 25.23
N SER A 402 -14.51 4.05 26.07
CA SER A 402 -15.50 3.51 27.02
C SER A 402 -15.09 2.20 27.73
N GLY A 403 -13.96 2.24 28.44
CA GLY A 403 -13.49 1.11 29.24
C GLY A 403 -12.68 0.06 28.47
N SER A 404 -12.19 0.38 27.27
CA SER A 404 -11.36 -0.54 26.49
C SER A 404 -10.01 -0.83 27.14
N THR A 405 -9.69 -2.09 27.39
CA THR A 405 -8.48 -2.56 28.09
C THR A 405 -7.96 -3.87 27.52
N ASP A 406 -6.71 -4.23 27.80
CA ASP A 406 -6.09 -5.48 27.38
C ASP A 406 -6.16 -5.66 25.86
N PHE A 407 -5.70 -4.65 25.12
CA PHE A 407 -5.75 -4.67 23.67
C PHE A 407 -4.37 -4.57 23.04
N ASN A 408 -4.25 -5.17 21.85
CA ASN A 408 -3.08 -5.04 21.00
C ASN A 408 -3.53 -4.60 19.60
N VAL A 409 -2.96 -3.51 19.08
CA VAL A 409 -3.31 -2.95 17.77
C VAL A 409 -2.05 -2.75 16.94
N HIS A 410 -2.07 -3.28 15.71
CA HIS A 410 -0.89 -3.25 14.86
C HIS A 410 -1.13 -3.38 13.36
N ASN A 411 -0.12 -3.00 12.56
CA ASN A 411 -0.13 -3.05 11.09
C ASN A 411 -1.24 -2.18 10.47
N MET A 412 -1.33 -0.93 10.93
CA MET A 412 -2.31 0.06 10.44
C MET A 412 -1.63 1.19 9.67
N TYR A 413 -2.26 1.66 8.59
CA TYR A 413 -1.94 2.94 7.98
C TYR A 413 -3.05 3.93 8.31
N ILE A 414 -2.72 5.01 9.03
CA ILE A 414 -3.68 6.04 9.46
C ILE A 414 -3.22 7.38 8.93
N HIS A 415 -4.10 8.11 8.25
CA HIS A 415 -3.73 9.38 7.66
C HIS A 415 -4.85 10.41 7.57
N ASP A 416 -4.46 11.68 7.43
CA ASP A 416 -5.36 12.83 7.22
C ASP A 416 -6.47 12.88 8.27
N ALA A 417 -6.09 12.84 9.55
CA ALA A 417 -7.03 12.78 10.66
C ALA A 417 -6.94 14.02 11.55
N ASN A 418 -7.96 14.22 12.38
CA ASN A 418 -7.88 15.14 13.51
C ASN A 418 -6.81 14.66 14.50
N ILE A 419 -6.97 13.43 15.02
CA ILE A 419 -5.98 12.67 15.80
C ILE A 419 -5.87 11.28 15.16
N LEU A 420 -4.65 10.75 14.98
CA LEU A 420 -4.47 9.45 14.32
C LEU A 420 -5.00 8.31 15.19
N LEU A 421 -4.61 8.26 16.46
CA LEU A 421 -5.08 7.26 17.40
C LEU A 421 -5.36 7.85 18.77
N VAL A 422 -6.53 7.55 19.31
CA VAL A 422 -6.92 7.90 20.68
C VAL A 422 -7.12 6.62 21.49
N ALA A 423 -6.51 6.55 22.67
CA ALA A 423 -6.73 5.49 23.64
C ALA A 423 -7.01 6.10 25.01
N LYS A 424 -8.29 6.34 25.31
CA LYS A 424 -8.72 6.93 26.58
C LYS A 424 -10.19 6.63 26.87
N THR A 425 -10.55 6.74 28.13
CA THR A 425 -11.93 6.89 28.58
C THR A 425 -12.10 8.25 29.27
N THR A 426 -12.99 9.09 28.75
CA THR A 426 -13.29 10.41 29.33
C THR A 426 -14.14 10.27 30.59
N GLN A 427 -13.82 11.06 31.62
CA GLN A 427 -14.63 11.14 32.84
C GLN A 427 -15.99 11.79 32.55
N ALA A 428 -17.07 11.19 33.02
CA ALA A 428 -18.42 11.75 32.92
C ALA A 428 -19.31 11.31 34.09
N CYS A 429 -20.30 12.14 34.45
CA CYS A 429 -21.21 11.86 35.58
C CYS A 429 -22.10 10.64 35.39
N ASP A 430 -22.45 10.35 34.15
CA ASP A 430 -23.27 9.22 33.77
C ASP A 430 -22.46 7.92 33.60
N ASN A 431 -21.13 7.97 33.77
CA ASN A 431 -20.24 6.81 33.62
C ASN A 431 -19.26 6.62 34.81
N PRO A 432 -19.75 6.51 36.06
CA PRO A 432 -18.91 6.37 37.26
C PRO A 432 -18.07 5.08 37.32
N GLN A 433 -18.42 4.06 36.53
CA GLN A 433 -17.66 2.83 36.42
C GLN A 433 -16.26 3.02 35.83
N TYR A 434 -15.98 4.17 35.18
CA TYR A 434 -14.67 4.46 34.59
C TYR A 434 -13.84 5.47 35.39
N TRP A 435 -14.30 5.87 36.57
CA TRP A 435 -13.57 6.78 37.45
C TRP A 435 -12.38 6.08 38.13
N GLU A 436 -11.46 6.89 38.68
CA GLU A 436 -10.37 6.43 39.56
C GLU A 436 -10.89 5.40 40.58
N GLY A 437 -10.15 4.30 40.76
CA GLY A 437 -10.49 3.22 41.69
C GLY A 437 -11.40 2.14 41.11
N ASN A 438 -12.17 2.44 40.06
CA ASN A 438 -13.08 1.47 39.42
C ASN A 438 -12.51 0.89 38.12
N TYR A 439 -11.69 1.66 37.40
CA TYR A 439 -11.16 1.27 36.09
C TYR A 439 -9.70 1.68 35.91
N VAL A 440 -8.95 0.81 35.23
CA VAL A 440 -7.57 1.02 34.77
C VAL A 440 -7.48 0.43 33.38
N MET A 441 -6.91 1.18 32.43
CA MET A 441 -6.60 0.67 31.10
C MET A 441 -5.29 -0.12 31.17
N ARG A 442 -5.36 -1.44 31.02
CA ARG A 442 -4.21 -2.34 31.20
C ARG A 442 -3.70 -2.88 29.89
N ASN A 443 -2.41 -3.22 29.84
CA ASN A 443 -1.79 -4.08 28.83
C ASN A 443 -2.10 -3.61 27.40
N ALA A 444 -2.19 -2.30 27.18
CA ALA A 444 -2.42 -1.70 25.88
C ALA A 444 -1.11 -1.73 25.07
N LYS A 445 -1.16 -2.33 23.88
CA LYS A 445 -0.02 -2.40 22.95
C LYS A 445 -0.40 -1.72 21.64
N ILE A 446 0.38 -0.73 21.23
CA ILE A 446 0.16 0.07 20.03
C ILE A 446 1.45 0.07 19.22
N HIS A 447 1.48 -0.68 18.12
CA HIS A 447 2.74 -0.89 17.40
C HIS A 447 2.62 -1.10 15.90
N HIS A 448 3.70 -0.88 15.14
CA HIS A 448 3.73 -1.07 13.68
C HIS A 448 2.61 -0.28 12.98
N ILE A 449 2.37 0.95 13.43
CA ILE A 449 1.43 1.88 12.81
C ILE A 449 2.21 2.92 12.02
N LYS A 450 1.82 3.10 10.76
CA LYS A 450 2.28 4.20 9.91
C LYS A 450 1.26 5.34 9.99
N GLY A 451 1.65 6.46 10.57
CA GLY A 451 0.80 7.62 10.81
C GLY A 451 1.23 8.84 10.00
N ARG A 452 0.31 9.50 9.28
CA ARG A 452 0.61 10.69 8.46
C ARG A 452 -0.43 11.78 8.62
N TYR A 453 -0.01 13.03 8.84
CA TYR A 453 -0.89 14.20 8.81
C TYR A 453 -2.02 14.15 9.84
N SER A 454 -1.75 14.68 11.04
CA SER A 454 -2.79 14.99 12.02
C SER A 454 -2.99 16.49 12.18
N GLU A 455 -4.23 16.91 12.36
CA GLU A 455 -4.54 18.29 12.74
C GLU A 455 -4.06 18.60 14.17
N TYR A 456 -4.28 17.68 15.10
CA TYR A 456 -3.84 17.77 16.50
C TYR A 456 -2.75 16.72 16.77
N GLU A 457 -2.87 15.91 17.82
CA GLU A 457 -1.86 14.92 18.19
C GLU A 457 -1.79 13.77 17.19
N GLY A 458 -0.61 13.15 17.06
CA GLY A 458 -0.49 11.86 16.39
C GLY A 458 -1.22 10.81 17.23
N PHE A 459 -0.65 10.46 18.39
CA PHE A 459 -1.29 9.58 19.36
C PHE A 459 -1.67 10.32 20.64
N TYR A 460 -2.91 10.11 21.10
CA TYR A 460 -3.45 10.67 22.33
C TYR A 460 -3.85 9.55 23.29
N ILE A 461 -2.94 9.17 24.19
CA ILE A 461 -3.09 8.05 25.11
C ILE A 461 -3.23 8.56 26.55
N GLY A 462 -4.30 8.13 27.22
CA GLY A 462 -4.68 8.67 28.53
C GLY A 462 -5.32 10.05 28.46
N ASN A 463 -5.55 10.65 29.63
CA ASN A 463 -6.18 11.98 29.75
C ASN A 463 -5.19 13.01 30.28
N THR A 464 -5.02 14.11 29.55
CA THR A 464 -4.23 15.27 30.01
C THR A 464 -4.84 15.92 31.26
N HIS A 465 -6.17 15.90 31.37
CA HIS A 465 -6.90 16.41 32.53
C HIS A 465 -7.26 15.26 33.48
N TYR A 466 -6.41 15.06 34.49
CA TYR A 466 -6.64 14.03 35.49
C TYR A 466 -7.88 14.32 36.34
N ILE A 467 -8.00 15.56 36.83
CA ILE A 467 -9.11 16.02 37.69
C ILE A 467 -9.94 17.03 36.89
N ILE A 468 -11.26 16.80 36.82
CA ILE A 468 -12.21 17.73 36.21
C ILE A 468 -13.34 17.98 37.19
N ASN A 469 -13.67 19.25 37.43
CA ASN A 469 -14.80 19.61 38.27
C ASN A 469 -16.12 19.43 37.50
N PHE A 470 -16.96 18.52 37.96
CA PHE A 470 -18.31 18.34 37.46
C PHE A 470 -19.32 18.63 38.59
N PRO A 471 -19.94 19.83 38.61
CA PRO A 471 -20.93 20.18 39.63
C PRO A 471 -22.09 19.17 39.72
N ALA A 472 -22.49 18.59 38.58
CA ALA A 472 -23.53 17.55 38.52
C ALA A 472 -23.12 16.22 39.19
N CYS A 473 -21.83 15.97 39.38
CA CYS A 473 -21.26 14.81 40.07
C CYS A 473 -21.01 15.08 41.57
N GLY A 474 -21.34 16.28 42.08
CA GLY A 474 -21.01 16.66 43.45
C GLY A 474 -19.57 17.14 43.66
N GLY A 475 -18.82 17.43 42.59
CA GLY A 475 -17.48 18.02 42.68
C GLY A 475 -16.46 17.43 41.68
N ASP A 476 -15.22 17.32 42.14
CA ASP A 476 -14.09 16.85 41.32
C ASP A 476 -14.19 15.36 40.99
N VAL A 477 -14.03 15.02 39.70
CA VAL A 477 -13.98 13.65 39.19
C VAL A 477 -12.59 13.38 38.62
N LYS A 478 -12.04 12.21 38.95
CA LYS A 478 -10.70 11.81 38.55
C LYS A 478 -10.70 10.74 37.46
N SER A 479 -9.71 10.83 36.57
CA SER A 479 -9.55 9.92 35.42
C SER A 479 -9.07 8.54 35.81
N HIS A 480 -9.11 7.64 34.82
CA HIS A 480 -8.51 6.32 34.92
C HIS A 480 -6.99 6.39 34.79
N HIS A 481 -6.33 5.37 35.36
CA HIS A 481 -4.90 5.12 35.22
C HIS A 481 -4.61 4.17 34.06
N LEU A 482 -3.35 4.13 33.62
CA LEU A 482 -2.82 3.13 32.70
C LEU A 482 -1.80 2.22 33.38
N GLU A 483 -1.83 0.94 33.03
CA GLU A 483 -0.92 -0.09 33.55
C GLU A 483 -0.33 -0.93 32.41
N ASN A 484 0.99 -1.14 32.42
CA ASN A 484 1.72 -1.95 31.44
C ASN A 484 1.46 -1.52 29.97
N LEU A 485 1.51 -0.21 29.70
CA LEU A 485 1.40 0.34 28.35
C LEU A 485 2.67 0.08 27.54
N GLU A 486 2.53 -0.36 26.28
CA GLU A 486 3.64 -0.43 25.32
C GLU A 486 3.28 0.29 24.01
N VAL A 487 4.08 1.29 23.63
CA VAL A 487 3.95 2.03 22.36
C VAL A 487 5.26 1.92 21.59
N TYR A 488 5.29 1.15 20.49
CA TYR A 488 6.56 0.84 19.84
C TYR A 488 6.53 0.55 18.34
N ASP A 489 7.68 0.67 17.68
CA ASP A 489 7.83 0.42 16.24
C ASP A 489 6.79 1.18 15.38
N ASN A 490 6.41 2.39 15.80
CA ASN A 490 5.50 3.25 15.04
C ASN A 490 6.28 4.30 14.25
N ASP A 491 5.77 4.68 13.08
CA ASP A 491 6.34 5.75 12.24
C ASP A 491 5.29 6.86 12.04
N ILE A 492 5.41 7.92 12.84
CA ILE A 492 4.45 9.03 12.97
C ILE A 492 5.06 10.31 12.43
N GLN A 493 4.43 10.91 11.43
CA GLN A 493 4.97 12.10 10.79
C GLN A 493 3.90 13.15 10.50
N ASN A 494 4.32 14.42 10.57
CA ASN A 494 3.50 15.59 10.24
C ASN A 494 2.30 15.76 11.18
N THR A 495 2.57 15.97 12.47
CA THR A 495 1.51 16.18 13.46
C THR A 495 1.36 17.67 13.78
N GLY A 496 0.12 18.14 13.86
CA GLY A 496 -0.15 19.53 14.18
C GLY A 496 0.22 19.89 15.62
N TYR A 497 -0.10 19.02 16.57
CA TYR A 497 0.26 19.12 17.99
C TYR A 497 1.34 18.08 18.35
N ASP A 498 1.19 17.38 19.47
CA ASP A 498 2.16 16.41 19.95
C ASP A 498 2.32 15.24 18.97
N GLY A 499 3.52 14.65 18.88
CA GLY A 499 3.73 13.42 18.13
C GLY A 499 3.03 12.25 18.81
N ILE A 500 3.49 11.90 20.02
CA ILE A 500 2.88 10.89 20.88
C ILE A 500 2.72 11.47 22.28
N GLN A 501 1.47 11.54 22.75
CA GLN A 501 1.15 11.86 24.14
C GLN A 501 0.79 10.59 24.92
N VAL A 502 1.36 10.45 26.11
CA VAL A 502 0.97 9.49 27.16
C VAL A 502 0.78 10.25 28.46
N ALA A 503 -0.38 10.13 29.10
CA ALA A 503 -0.64 10.68 30.43
C ALA A 503 -1.26 9.61 31.33
N MET A 504 -1.04 9.69 32.65
CA MET A 504 -1.60 8.75 33.65
C MET A 504 -1.11 7.30 33.55
N ALA A 505 0.06 7.04 32.95
CA ALA A 505 0.69 5.72 32.96
C ALA A 505 1.67 5.59 34.13
N ASP A 506 1.13 5.43 35.34
CA ASP A 506 1.86 5.35 36.62
C ASP A 506 1.96 3.94 37.20
N MET A 507 1.25 2.97 36.62
CA MET A 507 1.21 1.59 37.13
C MET A 507 2.01 0.62 36.24
N GLY A 508 2.70 -0.35 36.85
CA GLY A 508 3.36 -1.43 36.12
C GLY A 508 4.59 -0.99 35.29
N ASP A 509 4.88 -1.73 34.22
CA ASP A 509 6.06 -1.52 33.35
C ASP A 509 5.65 -0.85 32.04
N ASN A 510 5.60 0.48 32.03
CA ASN A 510 5.20 1.28 30.86
C ASN A 510 6.40 1.62 29.96
N LYS A 511 6.23 1.50 28.64
CA LYS A 511 7.29 1.64 27.64
C LYS A 511 6.85 2.40 26.39
N VAL A 512 7.70 3.31 25.91
CA VAL A 512 7.58 4.01 24.62
C VAL A 512 8.91 3.87 23.90
N TYR A 513 9.00 3.01 22.88
CA TYR A 513 10.30 2.65 22.31
C TYR A 513 10.32 2.35 20.81
N ASN A 514 11.49 2.48 20.17
CA ASN A 514 11.66 2.24 18.74
C ASN A 514 10.68 3.02 17.83
N ASN A 515 10.10 4.13 18.31
CA ASN A 515 9.21 4.95 17.50
C ASN A 515 10.03 5.96 16.71
N VAL A 516 9.52 6.31 15.54
CA VAL A 516 9.98 7.40 14.71
C VAL A 516 8.92 8.49 14.72
N VAL A 517 9.28 9.68 15.19
CA VAL A 517 8.41 10.85 15.22
C VAL A 517 9.10 11.99 14.46
N ARG A 518 8.51 12.47 13.37
CA ARG A 518 9.07 13.58 12.58
C ARG A 518 8.06 14.67 12.27
N ASN A 519 8.53 15.91 12.14
CA ASN A 519 7.68 17.04 11.75
C ASN A 519 6.47 17.21 12.69
N TYR A 520 6.71 17.23 13.98
CA TYR A 520 5.64 17.39 14.97
C TYR A 520 5.49 18.86 15.39
N GLY A 521 4.36 19.20 16.00
CA GLY A 521 4.10 20.56 16.47
C GLY A 521 3.99 21.58 15.35
N MET A 522 3.47 21.19 14.18
CA MET A 522 3.41 22.06 13.01
C MET A 522 2.54 23.31 13.21
N GLN A 523 1.58 23.27 14.14
CA GLN A 523 0.77 24.44 14.51
C GLN A 523 1.47 25.40 15.46
N LYS A 524 2.63 25.01 16.02
CA LYS A 524 3.46 25.83 16.90
C LYS A 524 2.72 26.36 18.13
N LEU A 525 1.99 25.47 18.81
CA LEU A 525 1.35 25.82 20.08
C LEU A 525 2.34 25.71 21.24
N ASP A 526 2.33 26.70 22.12
CA ASP A 526 3.24 26.80 23.28
C ASP A 526 2.97 25.78 24.41
N ALA A 527 1.93 24.94 24.28
CA ALA A 527 1.55 23.95 25.31
C ALA A 527 1.24 22.54 24.77
N GLN A 528 1.27 22.32 23.45
CA GLN A 528 0.81 21.09 22.79
C GLN A 528 1.55 20.89 21.46
N SER A 529 2.87 20.81 21.50
CA SER A 529 3.71 20.66 20.29
C SER A 529 4.99 19.86 20.58
N TYR A 530 4.93 18.90 21.50
CA TYR A 530 6.05 18.07 21.95
C TYR A 530 6.22 16.82 21.06
N GLY A 531 7.44 16.29 20.95
CA GLY A 531 7.66 15.07 20.15
C GLY A 531 7.02 13.87 20.83
N LEU A 532 7.53 13.57 22.02
CA LEU A 532 7.01 12.58 22.97
C LEU A 532 6.63 13.31 24.27
N LEU A 533 5.34 13.52 24.49
CA LEU A 533 4.81 14.09 25.73
C LEU A 533 4.47 12.97 26.71
N MET A 534 5.36 12.70 27.66
CA MET A 534 5.05 11.89 28.84
C MET A 534 4.44 12.82 29.90
N GLY A 535 3.14 13.05 29.75
CA GLY A 535 2.34 13.98 30.55
C GLY A 535 2.22 13.59 32.03
N GLY A 536 1.43 14.38 32.76
CA GLY A 536 1.20 14.21 34.19
C GLY A 536 0.81 12.78 34.59
N GLY A 537 1.29 12.32 35.75
CA GLY A 537 0.96 10.99 36.26
C GLY A 537 1.62 9.84 35.49
N THR A 538 2.76 10.03 34.83
CA THR A 538 3.40 9.02 33.99
C THR A 538 4.79 8.59 34.51
N ALA A 539 4.99 7.30 34.78
CA ALA A 539 6.26 6.66 35.07
C ALA A 539 6.59 5.65 33.95
N VAL A 540 7.62 5.92 33.14
CA VAL A 540 7.78 5.25 31.84
C VAL A 540 9.24 5.07 31.41
N LYS A 541 9.51 4.03 30.62
CA LYS A 541 10.77 3.84 29.89
C LYS A 541 10.62 4.35 28.46
N VAL A 542 11.37 5.38 28.10
CA VAL A 542 11.40 5.98 26.77
C VAL A 542 12.75 5.70 26.13
N TYR A 543 12.82 4.81 25.13
CA TYR A 543 14.12 4.40 24.59
C TYR A 543 14.15 4.04 23.11
N ASN A 544 15.32 4.17 22.48
CA ASN A 544 15.54 3.88 21.07
C ASN A 544 14.59 4.64 20.11
N ASN A 545 14.01 5.76 20.54
CA ASN A 545 13.15 6.56 19.67
C ASN A 545 13.99 7.53 18.84
N VAL A 546 13.52 7.80 17.62
CA VAL A 546 14.01 8.88 16.77
C VAL A 546 12.97 10.00 16.78
N VAL A 547 13.34 11.16 17.29
CA VAL A 547 12.47 12.34 17.36
C VAL A 547 13.15 13.49 16.64
N ASP A 548 12.61 13.89 15.48
CA ASP A 548 13.28 14.83 14.59
C ASP A 548 12.34 15.94 14.09
N SER A 549 12.90 17.13 13.87
CA SER A 549 12.23 18.25 13.20
C SER A 549 10.92 18.65 13.90
N GLY A 550 11.02 19.41 14.98
CA GLY A 550 9.86 19.77 15.80
C GLY A 550 9.85 21.18 16.37
N TYR A 551 8.78 21.53 17.08
CA TYR A 551 8.63 22.85 17.71
C TYR A 551 9.04 22.86 19.18
N LEU A 552 8.21 22.33 20.10
CA LEU A 552 8.52 22.21 21.53
C LEU A 552 9.41 20.99 21.80
N PRO A 553 9.83 20.72 23.06
CA PRO A 553 10.81 19.69 23.34
C PRO A 553 10.58 18.32 22.70
N GLY A 554 11.67 17.67 22.30
CA GLY A 554 11.65 16.34 21.70
C GLY A 554 11.02 15.31 22.62
N ILE A 555 11.47 15.26 23.86
CA ILE A 555 10.87 14.45 24.93
C ILE A 555 10.55 15.36 26.10
N ALA A 556 9.29 15.41 26.51
CA ALA A 556 8.84 16.14 27.69
C ALA A 556 8.36 15.16 28.76
N LEU A 557 8.89 15.31 29.98
CA LEU A 557 8.51 14.50 31.15
C LEU A 557 7.85 15.41 32.20
N PHE A 558 6.55 15.20 32.42
CA PHE A 558 5.74 15.87 33.45
C PHE A 558 5.14 14.91 34.48
N GLY A 559 5.61 13.66 34.47
CA GLY A 559 4.93 12.53 35.08
C GLY A 559 5.18 12.28 36.57
N SER A 560 5.01 11.02 36.97
CA SER A 560 5.09 10.49 38.34
C SER A 560 6.29 9.56 38.44
N GLY A 561 6.87 9.42 39.63
CA GLY A 561 7.82 8.37 39.94
C GLY A 561 9.11 8.45 39.11
N ILE A 562 9.68 7.30 38.76
CA ILE A 562 10.94 7.22 38.00
C ILE A 562 10.63 6.94 36.53
N SER A 563 11.07 7.84 35.65
CA SER A 563 11.10 7.62 34.20
C SER A 563 12.54 7.43 33.71
N TYR A 564 12.73 6.49 32.79
CA TYR A 564 14.01 6.17 32.18
C TYR A 564 14.01 6.67 30.74
N VAL A 565 15.01 7.45 30.33
CA VAL A 565 15.10 8.01 28.99
C VAL A 565 16.48 7.68 28.42
N TYR A 566 16.57 6.74 27.48
CA TYR A 566 17.87 6.28 27.00
C TYR A 566 17.94 5.84 25.55
N ASN A 567 19.13 5.90 24.94
CA ASN A 567 19.36 5.55 23.54
C ASN A 567 18.44 6.28 22.54
N ASN A 568 17.83 7.41 22.94
CA ASN A 568 17.02 8.19 22.01
C ASN A 568 17.92 9.10 21.18
N VAL A 569 17.48 9.36 19.96
CA VAL A 569 18.10 10.29 19.03
C VAL A 569 17.12 11.43 18.81
N ILE A 570 17.50 12.63 19.23
CA ILE A 570 16.62 13.80 19.24
C ILE A 570 17.31 14.91 18.46
N SER A 571 16.68 15.40 17.40
CA SER A 571 17.32 16.37 16.50
C SER A 571 16.38 17.45 15.98
N ASN A 572 16.95 18.62 15.69
CA ASN A 572 16.29 19.69 14.93
C ASN A 572 15.02 20.22 15.61
N ILE A 573 15.13 20.66 16.87
CA ILE A 573 14.02 21.21 17.65
C ILE A 573 14.10 22.74 17.65
N SER A 574 13.09 23.39 17.08
CA SER A 574 13.16 24.82 16.75
C SER A 574 12.81 25.77 17.89
N ASN A 575 12.01 25.35 18.88
CA ASN A 575 11.58 26.17 20.02
C ASN A 575 11.43 25.35 21.32
N GLY A 576 12.43 24.53 21.63
CA GLY A 576 12.39 23.68 22.81
C GLY A 576 13.68 22.91 22.99
N GLU A 577 13.82 22.28 24.15
CA GLU A 577 14.99 21.45 24.46
C GLU A 577 14.91 20.06 23.81
N GLY A 578 16.01 19.30 23.79
CA GLY A 578 15.93 17.91 23.35
C GLY A 578 15.11 17.07 24.33
N ILE A 579 15.51 17.13 25.61
CA ILE A 579 14.77 16.50 26.71
C ILE A 579 14.44 17.57 27.73
N ASN A 580 13.16 17.72 28.05
CA ASN A 580 12.67 18.60 29.09
C ASN A 580 12.05 17.77 30.23
N VAL A 581 12.53 18.00 31.44
CA VAL A 581 11.95 17.46 32.66
C VAL A 581 11.49 18.63 33.51
N SER A 582 10.20 18.66 33.79
CA SER A 582 9.60 19.66 34.67
C SER A 582 8.72 18.97 35.69
N ASP A 583 8.99 19.21 36.97
CA ASP A 583 8.19 18.63 38.03
C ASP A 583 6.83 19.32 38.15
N LYS A 584 5.78 18.61 37.72
CA LYS A 584 4.40 19.03 37.95
C LYS A 584 3.81 18.19 39.08
N PHE A 585 3.15 18.85 40.03
CA PHE A 585 2.52 18.17 41.15
C PHE A 585 1.07 17.80 40.79
N ILE A 586 0.89 16.60 40.21
CA ILE A 586 -0.44 15.99 40.01
C ILE A 586 -0.61 14.77 40.93
N ILE A 587 0.29 13.78 40.83
CA ILE A 587 0.35 12.62 41.75
C ILE A 587 1.62 12.73 42.60
N GLU A 588 2.78 12.53 41.97
CA GLU A 588 4.09 12.77 42.57
C GLU A 588 5.00 13.44 41.53
N PRO A 589 6.05 14.17 41.94
CA PRO A 589 6.95 14.82 40.99
C PRO A 589 7.83 13.79 40.26
N VAL A 590 8.07 14.02 38.97
CA VAL A 590 8.93 13.16 38.14
C VAL A 590 10.38 13.13 38.63
N THR A 591 10.95 11.93 38.64
CA THR A 591 12.38 11.64 38.69
C THR A 591 12.80 11.06 37.34
N ALA A 592 13.88 11.55 36.76
CA ALA A 592 14.30 11.17 35.41
C ALA A 592 15.70 10.59 35.42
N TYR A 593 15.86 9.39 34.88
CA TYR A 593 17.15 8.75 34.60
C TYR A 593 17.40 8.85 33.09
N ILE A 594 18.17 9.86 32.70
CA ILE A 594 18.46 10.24 31.32
C ILE A 594 19.87 9.77 30.98
N TYR A 595 20.02 8.79 30.10
CA TYR A 595 21.36 8.29 29.79
C TYR A 595 21.53 7.81 28.36
N ASN A 596 22.75 7.97 27.82
CA ASN A 596 23.07 7.47 26.49
C ASN A 596 22.12 7.97 25.39
N ASN A 597 21.61 9.20 25.48
CA ASN A 597 20.87 9.84 24.39
C ASN A 597 21.84 10.65 23.52
N THR A 598 21.53 10.78 22.23
CA THR A 598 22.20 11.74 21.35
C THR A 598 21.25 12.86 20.97
N ILE A 599 21.62 14.10 21.25
CA ILE A 599 20.76 15.28 21.10
C ILE A 599 21.49 16.30 20.24
N TYR A 600 20.84 16.79 19.19
CA TYR A 600 21.44 17.71 18.23
C TYR A 600 20.51 18.86 17.85
N ASN A 601 21.08 20.07 17.74
CA ASN A 601 20.39 21.22 17.13
C ASN A 601 18.99 21.45 17.72
N THR A 602 18.96 21.67 19.04
CA THR A 602 17.74 21.99 19.78
C THR A 602 17.74 23.48 20.12
N GLY A 603 16.67 23.98 20.75
CA GLY A 603 16.55 25.37 21.20
C GLY A 603 17.57 25.75 22.30
N PRO A 604 17.16 26.37 23.42
CA PRO A 604 18.12 26.95 24.36
C PRO A 604 19.10 25.93 24.94
N ASP A 605 18.64 24.71 25.23
CA ASP A 605 19.46 23.67 25.85
C ASP A 605 19.19 22.29 25.20
N GLY A 606 20.14 21.37 25.30
CA GLY A 606 19.95 19.97 24.88
C GLY A 606 19.12 19.20 25.89
N ILE A 607 19.48 19.30 27.17
CA ILE A 607 18.73 18.69 28.28
C ILE A 607 18.40 19.76 29.31
N LYS A 608 17.12 19.90 29.65
CA LYS A 608 16.66 20.77 30.72
C LYS A 608 15.95 19.97 31.78
N ILE A 609 16.37 20.19 33.02
CA ILE A 609 15.73 19.67 34.22
C ILE A 609 15.44 20.85 35.14
N TYR A 610 14.16 21.11 35.34
CA TYR A 610 13.68 22.09 36.29
C TYR A 610 12.89 21.36 37.37
N ALA A 611 13.52 21.14 38.54
CA ALA A 611 12.98 20.25 39.57
C ALA A 611 13.19 20.79 41.00
N TYR A 612 12.18 21.47 41.56
CA TYR A 612 12.21 22.01 42.93
C TYR A 612 11.50 21.09 43.96
N LEU A 613 10.47 20.36 43.52
CA LEU A 613 9.60 19.47 44.26
C LEU A 613 10.12 18.02 44.34
N THR A 614 10.86 17.53 43.33
CA THR A 614 11.34 16.13 43.29
C THR A 614 12.17 15.77 44.52
N GLN A 615 11.91 14.64 45.19
CA GLN A 615 12.66 14.23 46.39
C GLN A 615 13.82 13.27 46.08
N LEU A 616 13.67 12.47 45.02
CA LEU A 616 14.73 11.59 44.51
C LEU A 616 15.63 12.37 43.52
N GLY A 617 16.92 12.06 43.49
CA GLY A 617 17.84 12.65 42.53
C GLY A 617 17.61 12.13 41.11
N HIS A 618 17.58 13.03 40.13
CA HIS A 618 17.70 12.68 38.71
C HIS A 618 19.06 12.02 38.42
N LYS A 619 19.17 11.25 37.36
CA LYS A 619 20.45 10.68 36.92
C LYS A 619 20.68 11.06 35.48
N VAL A 620 21.82 11.65 35.18
CA VAL A 620 22.15 12.16 33.84
C VAL A 620 23.53 11.65 33.47
N TYR A 621 23.61 10.61 32.64
CA TYR A 621 24.86 9.92 32.34
C TYR A 621 25.09 9.67 30.86
N ASN A 622 26.34 9.73 30.41
CA ASN A 622 26.71 9.27 29.06
C ASN A 622 25.87 9.86 27.92
N ASN A 623 25.24 11.04 28.06
CA ASN A 623 24.52 11.68 26.97
C ASN A 623 25.50 12.47 26.09
N LEU A 624 25.28 12.44 24.77
CA LEU A 624 25.99 13.27 23.81
C LEU A 624 25.08 14.43 23.39
N VAL A 625 25.43 15.66 23.78
CA VAL A 625 24.69 16.87 23.40
C VAL A 625 25.54 17.69 22.43
N ILE A 626 24.98 17.94 21.24
CA ILE A 626 25.59 18.70 20.15
C ILE A 626 24.73 19.96 19.92
N ASN A 627 24.99 21.03 20.66
CA ASN A 627 24.20 22.26 20.63
C ASN A 627 25.07 23.49 20.94
N THR A 628 24.68 24.69 20.51
CA THR A 628 25.38 25.95 20.81
C THR A 628 25.37 26.29 22.31
N GLY A 629 24.34 25.84 23.04
CA GLY A 629 24.14 26.08 24.47
C GLY A 629 23.62 27.48 24.78
N SER A 630 23.27 27.72 26.05
CA SER A 630 22.73 29.00 26.54
C SER A 630 23.56 29.59 27.69
N SER A 631 23.35 30.88 27.99
CA SER A 631 23.95 31.51 29.17
C SER A 631 23.42 30.94 30.50
N GLY A 632 22.35 30.15 30.47
CA GLY A 632 21.78 29.46 31.63
C GLY A 632 22.43 28.10 31.94
N ASP A 633 23.30 27.61 31.05
CA ASP A 633 23.89 26.27 31.12
C ASP A 633 24.53 25.95 32.49
N TYR A 634 24.18 24.79 33.04
CA TYR A 634 24.68 24.22 34.28
C TYR A 634 24.39 22.70 34.35
N PRO A 635 25.37 21.84 34.71
CA PRO A 635 26.73 22.18 35.14
C PRO A 635 27.75 22.33 33.99
N MET A 636 27.35 22.05 32.75
CA MET A 636 28.16 22.23 31.54
C MET A 636 27.29 22.69 30.37
N GLY A 637 27.92 23.06 29.26
CA GLY A 637 27.22 23.56 28.08
C GLY A 637 26.15 22.58 27.55
N GLY A 638 25.03 23.10 27.07
CA GLY A 638 23.91 22.31 26.53
C GLY A 638 23.02 21.64 27.57
N TYR A 639 23.19 21.95 28.86
CA TYR A 639 22.38 21.41 29.95
C TYR A 639 21.88 22.54 30.82
N TYR A 640 20.58 22.61 31.12
CA TYR A 640 20.03 23.51 32.12
C TYR A 640 19.43 22.72 33.27
N ILE A 641 20.16 22.58 34.37
CA ILE A 641 19.72 21.77 35.51
C ILE A 641 19.59 22.65 36.77
N ARG A 642 18.37 22.76 37.34
CA ARG A 642 18.09 23.56 38.55
C ARG A 642 17.17 22.83 39.53
N GLY A 643 17.39 23.06 40.84
CA GLY A 643 16.55 22.51 41.91
C GLY A 643 16.79 23.12 43.29
N ALA A 644 15.93 22.76 44.25
CA ALA A 644 15.76 23.47 45.54
C ALA A 644 16.81 23.18 46.65
N GLN A 645 17.64 22.13 46.56
CA GLN A 645 18.65 21.77 47.58
C GLN A 645 19.94 21.16 46.99
N GLN A 646 21.00 21.04 47.81
CA GLN A 646 22.31 20.50 47.45
C GLN A 646 22.16 19.05 46.92
N ILE A 647 22.25 18.97 45.59
CA ILE A 647 22.02 17.83 44.70
C ILE A 647 20.57 17.35 44.65
N LYS A 648 19.95 17.48 43.48
CA LYS A 648 18.89 16.56 43.05
C LYS A 648 19.21 15.95 41.68
N PHE A 649 20.49 15.82 41.34
CA PHE A 649 20.88 15.09 40.15
C PHE A 649 22.32 14.55 40.24
N ASP A 650 22.51 13.29 39.88
CA ASP A 650 23.83 12.72 39.63
C ASP A 650 24.19 12.95 38.16
N PHE A 651 25.35 13.57 37.93
CA PHE A 651 25.82 13.95 36.61
C PHE A 651 27.24 13.44 36.37
N SER A 652 27.44 12.61 35.35
CA SER A 652 28.78 12.11 35.01
C SER A 652 28.87 11.63 33.57
N ASN A 653 30.06 11.75 32.97
CA ASN A 653 30.40 11.16 31.66
C ASN A 653 29.49 11.60 30.50
N ASN A 654 28.72 12.67 30.66
CA ASN A 654 28.07 13.33 29.53
C ASN A 654 29.11 14.11 28.72
N LEU A 655 28.91 14.21 27.42
CA LEU A 655 29.73 15.03 26.53
C LEU A 655 28.89 16.12 25.90
N PHE A 656 29.53 17.28 25.77
CA PHE A 656 29.00 18.44 25.09
C PHE A 656 29.93 18.85 23.95
N ALA A 657 29.33 19.16 22.80
CA ALA A 657 30.00 19.72 21.64
C ALA A 657 29.14 20.86 21.09
N LYS A 658 29.75 21.93 20.59
CA LYS A 658 28.99 23.04 19.99
C LYS A 658 28.57 22.75 18.56
N THR A 659 29.32 21.89 17.89
CA THR A 659 29.11 21.55 16.48
C THR A 659 29.24 20.05 16.26
N PRO A 660 28.61 19.51 15.20
CA PRO A 660 28.81 18.12 14.79
C PRO A 660 30.28 17.75 14.55
N ALA A 661 31.07 18.71 14.05
CA ALA A 661 32.50 18.52 13.81
C ALA A 661 33.28 18.33 15.11
N GLU A 662 32.96 19.10 16.16
CA GLU A 662 33.54 18.92 17.49
C GLU A 662 33.14 17.58 18.12
N ALA A 663 31.89 17.16 17.94
CA ALA A 663 31.41 15.85 18.40
C ALA A 663 32.02 14.68 17.61
N ASN A 664 32.50 14.96 16.39
CA ASN A 664 33.00 14.01 15.42
C ASN A 664 31.98 12.89 15.14
N VAL A 665 30.75 13.30 14.83
CA VAL A 665 29.68 12.41 14.31
C VAL A 665 29.68 12.42 12.79
N ILE A 666 29.20 11.34 12.16
CA ILE A 666 29.47 11.13 10.73
C ILE A 666 28.67 12.07 9.82
N ASP A 667 27.35 12.18 9.96
CA ASP A 667 26.54 13.11 9.16
C ASP A 667 25.30 13.61 9.94
N ALA A 668 25.50 14.62 10.78
CA ALA A 668 24.43 15.19 11.60
C ALA A 668 23.30 15.83 10.78
N ALA A 669 23.62 16.44 9.63
CA ALA A 669 22.62 17.08 8.77
C ALA A 669 21.65 16.05 8.16
N ALA A 670 22.16 14.85 7.94
CA ALA A 670 21.41 13.68 7.52
C ALA A 670 20.56 13.00 8.60
N GLY A 671 20.62 13.47 9.84
CA GLY A 671 20.07 12.78 11.00
C GLY A 671 20.92 11.60 11.48
N ASN A 672 22.18 11.50 11.04
CA ASN A 672 23.09 10.48 11.53
C ASN A 672 24.11 10.98 12.56
N PHE A 673 23.90 10.56 13.80
CA PHE A 673 24.73 10.93 14.94
C PHE A 673 25.65 9.83 15.44
N ARG A 674 25.96 8.87 14.58
CA ARG A 674 26.91 7.81 14.92
C ARG A 674 28.31 8.38 14.99
N LEU A 675 29.10 7.80 15.88
CA LEU A 675 30.45 8.27 16.18
C LEU A 675 31.39 7.95 15.00
N ALA A 676 32.19 8.92 14.58
CA ALA A 676 33.30 8.69 13.66
C ALA A 676 34.57 8.28 14.42
N LYS A 677 35.53 7.70 13.70
CA LYS A 677 36.82 7.30 14.28
C LYS A 677 37.49 8.48 15.00
N GLY A 678 37.86 8.26 16.26
CA GLY A 678 38.53 9.27 17.09
C GLY A 678 37.59 10.26 17.77
N ALA A 679 36.27 10.06 17.70
CA ALA A 679 35.33 10.83 18.49
C ALA A 679 35.62 10.71 19.99
N ALA A 680 35.53 11.81 20.72
CA ALA A 680 35.77 11.85 22.17
C ALA A 680 34.74 11.03 22.96
N ALA A 681 33.62 10.66 22.33
CA ALA A 681 32.57 9.82 22.90
C ALA A 681 32.92 8.34 22.99
N ILE A 682 33.92 7.88 22.25
CA ILE A 682 34.35 6.47 22.22
C ILE A 682 35.03 6.11 23.54
N ASP A 683 34.61 5.01 24.15
CA ASP A 683 35.10 4.43 25.41
C ASP A 683 35.11 5.42 26.59
N ALA A 684 34.31 6.49 26.51
CA ALA A 684 34.28 7.61 27.45
C ALA A 684 33.13 7.57 28.45
N GLY A 685 32.17 6.66 28.26
CA GLY A 685 31.03 6.48 29.13
C GLY A 685 31.41 5.82 30.47
N ARG A 686 30.61 6.08 31.50
CA ARG A 686 30.62 5.28 32.74
C ARG A 686 30.08 3.88 32.46
N ASP A 687 30.40 2.94 33.34
CA ASP A 687 29.71 1.64 33.36
C ASP A 687 28.20 1.82 33.59
N MET A 688 27.39 1.18 32.74
CA MET A 688 25.93 1.21 32.77
C MET A 688 25.32 -0.15 33.14
N SER A 689 26.14 -1.10 33.60
CA SER A 689 25.68 -2.41 34.08
C SER A 689 24.66 -2.29 35.23
N ASP A 690 24.80 -1.27 36.09
CA ASP A 690 23.88 -0.95 37.19
C ASP A 690 22.49 -0.51 36.71
N MET A 691 22.41 0.04 35.49
CA MET A 691 21.16 0.41 34.82
C MET A 691 20.62 -0.69 33.92
N GLY A 692 21.32 -1.83 33.78
CA GLY A 692 20.93 -2.93 32.91
C GLY A 692 20.99 -2.61 31.41
N LEU A 693 21.78 -1.61 30.99
CA LEU A 693 21.90 -1.23 29.58
C LEU A 693 22.79 -2.23 28.84
N THR A 694 22.21 -3.02 27.94
CA THR A 694 22.91 -4.12 27.24
C THR A 694 23.04 -3.93 25.73
N THR A 695 22.29 -2.99 25.14
CA THR A 695 22.35 -2.68 23.70
C THR A 695 22.30 -1.17 23.44
N ASP A 696 22.81 -0.76 22.28
CA ASP A 696 22.70 0.59 21.74
C ASP A 696 21.40 0.79 20.94
N ALA A 697 21.21 1.98 20.36
CA ALA A 697 20.03 2.31 19.56
C ALA A 697 19.91 1.48 18.26
N ASP A 698 21.01 0.89 17.76
CA ASP A 698 21.02 -0.02 16.61
C ASP A 698 20.88 -1.50 17.02
N GLY A 699 20.73 -1.77 18.31
CA GLY A 699 20.65 -3.12 18.85
C GLY A 699 22.02 -3.81 18.96
N PHE A 700 23.13 -3.10 18.78
CA PHE A 700 24.46 -3.65 19.02
C PHE A 700 24.73 -3.82 20.50
N VAL A 701 25.46 -4.87 20.86
CA VAL A 701 25.82 -5.17 22.26
C VAL A 701 26.64 -4.02 22.85
N ARG A 702 26.31 -3.66 24.10
CA ARG A 702 27.07 -2.73 24.94
C ARG A 702 27.63 -3.44 26.18
N PRO A 703 28.82 -3.06 26.65
CA PRO A 703 29.79 -2.18 25.98
C PRO A 703 30.53 -2.87 24.83
N GLN A 704 30.96 -2.12 23.82
CA GLN A 704 32.01 -2.56 22.90
C GLN A 704 33.38 -2.33 23.56
N ASN A 705 34.39 -3.14 23.22
CA ASN A 705 35.76 -3.01 23.75
C ASN A 705 35.90 -2.96 25.28
N GLY A 706 34.88 -3.40 26.03
CA GLY A 706 34.86 -3.38 27.49
C GLY A 706 34.54 -2.02 28.12
N LYS A 707 34.16 -0.99 27.35
CA LYS A 707 33.74 0.33 27.84
C LYS A 707 32.52 0.86 27.09
N TYR A 708 31.68 1.63 27.77
CA TYR A 708 30.50 2.21 27.14
C TYR A 708 30.89 3.47 26.37
N ASP A 709 30.25 3.68 25.24
CA ASP A 709 30.33 4.95 24.54
C ASP A 709 29.33 5.96 25.08
N VAL A 710 29.62 7.23 24.86
CA VAL A 710 28.70 8.35 25.16
C VAL A 710 27.77 8.56 23.96
N GLY A 711 26.48 8.76 24.23
CA GLY A 711 25.42 8.87 23.23
C GLY A 711 24.70 7.56 22.95
N ALA A 712 23.79 7.62 21.99
CA ALA A 712 22.85 6.55 21.62
C ALA A 712 23.48 5.39 20.85
N TYR A 713 24.69 5.59 20.30
CA TYR A 713 25.35 4.62 19.44
C TYR A 713 26.71 4.19 19.98
N GLU A 714 27.04 2.91 19.82
CA GLU A 714 28.43 2.47 19.96
C GLU A 714 29.19 2.70 18.65
N TYR A 715 30.47 2.99 18.80
CA TYR A 715 31.47 2.99 17.77
C TYR A 715 32.06 1.59 17.62
N SER A 716 32.27 1.17 16.37
CA SER A 716 32.99 -0.06 16.08
C SER A 716 33.93 0.17 14.91
N SER A 717 35.23 -0.02 15.14
CA SER A 717 36.29 0.14 14.13
C SER A 717 36.31 -0.96 13.07
N ASN A 718 35.59 -2.06 13.31
CA ASN A 718 35.38 -3.22 12.41
C ASN A 718 33.90 -3.64 12.38
N GLY A 719 32.99 -2.72 12.70
CA GLY A 719 31.55 -3.01 12.81
C GLY A 719 30.89 -3.12 11.44
N PRO A 720 29.73 -3.81 11.33
CA PRO A 720 28.94 -3.82 10.11
C PRO A 720 28.58 -2.39 9.68
N HIS A 721 28.88 -2.04 8.42
CA HIS A 721 28.45 -0.79 7.81
C HIS A 721 26.93 -0.68 7.81
N ARG A 722 26.43 0.51 8.12
CA ARG A 722 25.01 0.67 8.41
C ARG A 722 24.25 1.00 7.12
N PRO A 723 22.95 0.64 7.05
CA PRO A 723 22.15 1.00 5.89
C PRO A 723 21.98 2.51 5.78
N PRO A 724 21.92 3.06 4.56
CA PRO A 724 21.54 4.44 4.36
C PRO A 724 20.12 4.73 4.89
N VAL A 725 19.74 5.99 4.98
CA VAL A 725 18.35 6.43 5.17
C VAL A 725 17.80 6.88 3.83
N ALA A 726 16.91 6.08 3.24
CA ALA A 726 16.17 6.49 2.06
C ALA A 726 15.10 7.52 2.44
N ASN A 727 14.95 8.57 1.64
CA ASN A 727 13.86 9.55 1.74
C ASN A 727 13.29 9.77 0.34
N ALA A 728 12.04 9.40 0.12
CA ALA A 728 11.36 9.48 -1.18
C ALA A 728 10.57 10.80 -1.39
N GLY A 729 10.67 11.75 -0.46
CA GLY A 729 9.87 12.97 -0.45
C GLY A 729 8.45 12.77 0.10
N ASN A 730 7.68 13.86 0.16
CA ASN A 730 6.28 13.83 0.58
C ASN A 730 5.37 13.28 -0.52
N ASP A 731 4.20 12.76 -0.13
CA ASP A 731 3.16 12.34 -1.07
C ASP A 731 2.70 13.51 -1.95
N ILE A 732 2.34 13.21 -3.20
CA ILE A 732 2.04 14.20 -4.24
C ILE A 732 0.59 14.06 -4.68
N ASN A 733 -0.17 15.16 -4.59
CA ASN A 733 -1.55 15.23 -5.08
C ASN A 733 -1.60 16.02 -6.39
N ILE A 734 -2.16 15.42 -7.45
CA ILE A 734 -2.42 16.08 -8.73
C ILE A 734 -3.85 15.81 -9.19
N THR A 735 -4.38 16.69 -10.03
CA THR A 735 -5.72 16.57 -10.63
C THR A 735 -5.60 16.54 -12.14
N LEU A 736 -6.32 15.63 -12.81
CA LEU A 736 -6.38 15.61 -14.28
C LEU A 736 -6.78 17.01 -14.83
N PRO A 737 -6.32 17.43 -16.02
CA PRO A 737 -5.49 16.68 -16.97
C PRO A 737 -3.99 16.65 -16.62
N VAL A 738 -3.55 17.18 -15.46
CA VAL A 738 -2.16 17.02 -15.02
C VAL A 738 -1.91 15.55 -14.75
N ASN A 739 -1.08 14.92 -15.59
CA ASN A 739 -0.81 13.48 -15.59
C ASN A 739 0.68 13.19 -15.39
N SER A 740 1.40 14.11 -14.74
CA SER A 740 2.81 13.95 -14.41
C SER A 740 3.16 14.62 -13.08
N ALA A 741 4.20 14.12 -12.44
CA ALA A 741 4.77 14.68 -11.20
C ALA A 741 6.28 14.42 -11.14
N GLN A 742 6.98 15.06 -10.20
CA GLN A 742 8.40 14.81 -9.95
C GLN A 742 8.58 14.16 -8.59
N LEU A 743 9.23 13.00 -8.54
CA LEU A 743 9.71 12.37 -7.32
C LEU A 743 11.09 12.92 -6.97
N ASP A 744 11.35 13.18 -5.69
CA ASP A 744 12.59 13.77 -5.20
C ASP A 744 13.15 13.02 -4.00
N GLY A 745 14.24 12.30 -4.24
CA GLY A 745 14.94 11.46 -3.29
C GLY A 745 16.24 12.06 -2.79
N SER A 746 16.51 13.33 -3.13
CA SER A 746 17.77 14.00 -2.84
C SER A 746 18.01 14.25 -1.34
N ALA A 747 16.96 14.14 -0.52
CA ALA A 747 17.04 14.18 0.93
C ALA A 747 17.43 12.83 1.57
N SER A 748 17.74 11.80 0.77
CA SER A 748 18.27 10.52 1.26
C SER A 748 19.72 10.69 1.71
N THR A 749 20.09 10.00 2.79
CA THR A 749 21.36 10.24 3.47
C THR A 749 22.02 8.93 3.87
N ASP A 750 23.34 8.92 4.07
CA ASP A 750 24.02 7.74 4.58
C ASP A 750 24.66 8.04 5.92
N PRO A 751 24.33 7.26 6.95
CA PRO A 751 24.97 7.36 8.23
C PRO A 751 26.50 7.36 8.18
N ASP A 752 27.14 6.26 7.80
CA ASP A 752 28.59 6.11 7.93
C ASP A 752 29.38 6.37 6.65
N GLY A 753 28.79 7.12 5.71
CA GLY A 753 29.33 7.32 4.37
C GLY A 753 28.53 8.28 3.48
N THR A 754 28.37 7.96 2.19
CA THR A 754 27.69 8.82 1.21
C THR A 754 26.75 8.01 0.31
N ILE A 755 25.64 8.59 -0.13
CA ILE A 755 24.77 7.96 -1.13
C ILE A 755 25.43 8.02 -2.50
N VAL A 756 25.57 6.85 -3.14
CA VAL A 756 26.18 6.70 -4.46
C VAL A 756 25.19 6.24 -5.53
N LYS A 757 23.99 5.80 -5.14
CA LYS A 757 22.95 5.33 -6.07
C LYS A 757 21.54 5.62 -5.56
N TRP A 758 20.67 6.04 -6.47
CA TRP A 758 19.21 6.10 -6.30
C TRP A 758 18.57 5.14 -7.30
N GLN A 759 17.46 4.51 -6.93
CA GLN A 759 16.69 3.64 -7.81
C GLN A 759 15.20 3.73 -7.46
N TRP A 760 14.43 4.41 -8.29
CA TRP A 760 12.99 4.48 -8.23
C TRP A 760 12.34 3.28 -8.90
N LYS A 761 11.26 2.77 -8.31
CA LYS A 761 10.41 1.73 -8.88
C LYS A 761 8.96 2.01 -8.52
N LYS A 762 8.06 1.95 -9.50
CA LYS A 762 6.63 1.95 -9.21
C LYS A 762 6.23 0.61 -8.58
N THR A 763 5.61 0.65 -7.40
CA THR A 763 5.22 -0.53 -6.60
C THR A 763 3.72 -0.76 -6.58
N GLY A 764 2.90 0.24 -6.90
CA GLY A 764 1.45 0.11 -6.94
C GLY A 764 0.75 1.19 -7.76
N GLY A 765 -0.55 0.98 -8.01
CA GLY A 765 -1.44 1.91 -8.72
C GLY A 765 -1.83 1.51 -10.15
N PRO A 766 -2.66 2.34 -10.83
CA PRO A 766 -3.18 2.07 -12.18
C PRO A 766 -2.09 1.85 -13.22
N ALA A 767 -2.40 1.35 -14.42
CA ALA A 767 -1.41 0.96 -15.44
C ALA A 767 -0.40 2.06 -15.88
N GLY A 768 -0.71 3.33 -15.64
CA GLY A 768 0.12 4.50 -15.95
C GLY A 768 1.36 4.70 -15.07
N GLY A 769 1.87 5.93 -14.97
CA GLY A 769 2.94 6.29 -14.02
C GLY A 769 4.34 5.83 -14.42
N SER A 770 4.72 6.07 -15.67
CA SER A 770 6.04 5.76 -16.23
C SER A 770 7.13 6.66 -15.64
N LEU A 771 8.21 6.07 -15.15
CA LEU A 771 9.38 6.79 -14.65
C LEU A 771 10.27 7.25 -15.81
N GLY A 772 10.70 8.51 -15.80
CA GLY A 772 11.66 9.05 -16.76
C GLY A 772 13.07 8.48 -16.55
N SER A 773 13.72 8.85 -15.44
CA SER A 773 15.06 8.36 -15.08
C SER A 773 15.01 7.70 -13.72
N SER A 774 14.84 6.39 -13.68
CA SER A 774 14.71 5.68 -12.42
C SER A 774 15.96 5.73 -11.53
N THR A 775 17.13 6.12 -12.04
CA THR A 775 18.41 6.02 -11.32
C THR A 775 18.92 7.32 -10.72
N THR A 776 18.17 8.41 -10.84
CA THR A 776 18.57 9.73 -10.35
C THR A 776 17.82 10.10 -9.08
N ALA A 777 18.45 10.91 -8.22
CA ALA A 777 17.82 11.39 -6.99
C ALA A 777 16.44 12.00 -7.26
N LYS A 778 16.33 12.82 -8.32
CA LYS A 778 15.04 13.34 -8.82
C LYS A 778 14.65 12.65 -10.10
N THR A 779 13.38 12.28 -10.26
CA THR A 779 12.85 11.71 -11.52
C THR A 779 11.44 12.18 -11.80
N GLN A 780 11.13 12.39 -13.07
CA GLN A 780 9.75 12.67 -13.49
C GLN A 780 8.97 11.36 -13.65
N VAL A 781 7.69 11.40 -13.30
CA VAL A 781 6.69 10.35 -13.53
C VAL A 781 5.65 10.91 -14.47
N THR A 782 5.29 10.19 -15.53
CA THR A 782 4.34 10.63 -16.57
C THR A 782 3.28 9.56 -16.87
N GLY A 783 2.23 9.95 -17.61
CA GLY A 783 1.16 9.03 -17.99
C GLY A 783 0.31 8.58 -16.80
N LEU A 784 0.17 9.45 -15.78
CA LEU A 784 -0.64 9.21 -14.60
C LEU A 784 -2.13 9.31 -14.95
N LEU A 785 -2.84 8.19 -14.83
CA LEU A 785 -4.30 8.07 -14.89
C LEU A 785 -4.92 8.28 -13.50
N GLU A 786 -6.22 8.53 -13.42
CA GLU A 786 -6.95 8.60 -12.13
C GLU A 786 -6.65 7.39 -11.22
N GLY A 787 -6.42 7.66 -9.94
CA GLY A 787 -6.12 6.68 -8.91
C GLY A 787 -4.83 6.98 -8.14
N THR A 788 -4.53 6.13 -7.17
CA THR A 788 -3.35 6.28 -6.30
C THR A 788 -2.21 5.37 -6.78
N TYR A 789 -1.03 5.95 -6.96
CA TYR A 789 0.21 5.29 -7.32
C TYR A 789 1.12 5.22 -6.11
N ALA A 790 1.88 4.14 -6.00
CA ALA A 790 2.95 4.03 -5.02
C ALA A 790 4.27 3.85 -5.76
N PHE A 791 5.29 4.60 -5.34
CA PHE A 791 6.65 4.51 -5.82
C PHE A 791 7.59 4.25 -4.65
N GLU A 792 8.60 3.43 -4.87
CA GLU A 792 9.66 3.12 -3.92
C GLU A 792 10.98 3.67 -4.47
N LEU A 793 11.72 4.38 -3.62
CA LEU A 793 13.11 4.75 -3.81
C LEU A 793 13.98 3.79 -3.03
N THR A 794 14.86 3.06 -3.70
CA THR A 794 16.04 2.44 -3.08
C THR A 794 17.22 3.40 -3.19
N VAL A 795 17.92 3.66 -2.10
CA VAL A 795 19.24 4.31 -2.13
C VAL A 795 20.33 3.34 -1.70
N THR A 796 21.53 3.51 -2.26
CA THR A 796 22.72 2.73 -1.91
C THR A 796 23.82 3.67 -1.46
N ASN A 797 24.48 3.34 -0.37
CA ASN A 797 25.64 4.08 0.08
C ASN A 797 26.96 3.61 -0.55
N ASN A 798 28.04 4.34 -0.29
CA ASN A 798 29.40 4.05 -0.73
C ASN A 798 29.97 2.77 -0.13
N ALA A 799 29.36 2.23 0.93
CA ALA A 799 29.63 0.90 1.47
C ALA A 799 28.82 -0.22 0.79
N GLY A 800 27.95 0.10 -0.18
CA GLY A 800 27.13 -0.85 -0.92
C GLY A 800 25.86 -1.31 -0.20
N VAL A 801 25.57 -0.74 0.97
CA VAL A 801 24.38 -1.04 1.77
C VAL A 801 23.19 -0.25 1.21
N THR A 802 22.00 -0.84 1.20
CA THR A 802 20.80 -0.23 0.63
C THR A 802 19.72 0.05 1.66
N ALA A 803 18.91 1.08 1.41
CA ALA A 803 17.67 1.32 2.13
C ALA A 803 16.56 1.76 1.17
N VAL A 804 15.31 1.60 1.59
CA VAL A 804 14.13 1.89 0.78
C VAL A 804 13.20 2.90 1.46
N ALA A 805 12.56 3.76 0.68
CA ALA A 805 11.50 4.66 1.12
C ALA A 805 10.40 4.69 0.07
N THR A 806 9.16 4.97 0.47
CA THR A 806 8.01 5.01 -0.44
C THR A 806 7.36 6.39 -0.47
N VAL A 807 6.83 6.77 -1.61
CA VAL A 807 6.02 7.98 -1.83
C VAL A 807 4.81 7.64 -2.68
N SER A 808 3.68 8.23 -2.37
CA SER A 808 2.43 8.06 -3.11
C SER A 808 2.18 9.26 -4.03
N ILE A 809 1.61 8.99 -5.21
CA ILE A 809 1.02 10.03 -6.05
C ILE A 809 -0.47 9.75 -6.16
N ILE A 810 -1.31 10.65 -5.66
CA ILE A 810 -2.77 10.57 -5.78
C ILE A 810 -3.19 11.44 -6.96
N VAL A 811 -3.85 10.81 -7.93
CA VAL A 811 -4.34 11.46 -9.15
C VAL A 811 -5.86 11.50 -9.07
N SER A 812 -6.38 12.67 -8.69
CA SER A 812 -7.83 12.88 -8.63
C SER A 812 -8.40 13.09 -10.04
N PRO A 813 -9.62 12.61 -10.32
CA PRO A 813 -10.34 13.01 -11.53
C PRO A 813 -10.55 14.52 -11.51
N VAL A 814 -10.87 15.12 -12.66
CA VAL A 814 -11.30 16.52 -12.70
C VAL A 814 -12.53 16.66 -11.80
N THR A 815 -12.35 17.16 -10.57
CA THR A 815 -13.48 17.50 -9.72
C THR A 815 -14.18 18.68 -10.36
N ASN A 816 -15.41 18.42 -10.83
CA ASN A 816 -16.36 19.41 -11.34
C ASN A 816 -16.04 20.03 -12.71
N ASN A 817 -15.82 19.19 -13.73
CA ASN A 817 -16.19 19.63 -15.08
C ASN A 817 -17.58 19.11 -15.44
N GLN A 818 -18.54 20.01 -15.58
CA GLN A 818 -19.86 19.66 -16.06
C GLN A 818 -19.78 19.47 -17.57
N VAL A 819 -20.30 18.35 -18.08
CA VAL A 819 -20.31 18.09 -19.52
C VAL A 819 -20.99 19.26 -20.24
N PRO A 820 -20.40 19.82 -21.31
CA PRO A 820 -20.99 20.95 -21.99
C PRO A 820 -22.32 20.54 -22.60
N VAL A 821 -23.31 21.43 -22.56
CA VAL A 821 -24.63 21.20 -23.13
C VAL A 821 -24.60 21.60 -24.60
N ALA A 822 -24.62 20.61 -25.49
CA ALA A 822 -24.74 20.83 -26.92
C ALA A 822 -26.17 21.26 -27.26
N VAL A 823 -26.34 22.50 -27.72
CA VAL A 823 -27.62 23.05 -28.16
C VAL A 823 -27.50 23.38 -29.64
N VAL A 824 -28.46 22.89 -30.43
CA VAL A 824 -28.53 23.15 -31.86
C VAL A 824 -29.86 23.81 -32.21
N SER A 825 -29.77 24.92 -32.95
CA SER A 825 -30.86 25.51 -33.70
C SER A 825 -30.62 25.27 -35.18
N ALA A 826 -31.51 24.53 -35.82
CA ALA A 826 -31.44 24.23 -37.25
C ALA A 826 -32.85 24.11 -37.82
N ASP A 827 -32.98 24.37 -39.12
CA ASP A 827 -34.24 24.17 -39.83
C ASP A 827 -34.61 22.68 -39.81
N LYS A 828 -35.78 22.36 -39.27
CA LYS A 828 -36.26 20.97 -39.14
C LYS A 828 -36.80 20.40 -40.44
N THR A 829 -37.17 21.27 -41.39
CA THR A 829 -37.70 20.90 -42.69
C THR A 829 -37.10 21.79 -43.77
N VAL A 830 -36.62 21.19 -44.85
CA VAL A 830 -36.13 21.91 -46.04
C VAL A 830 -37.03 21.52 -47.22
N GLN A 831 -37.51 22.51 -47.97
CA GLN A 831 -38.33 22.25 -49.15
C GLN A 831 -37.51 22.53 -50.41
N LEU A 832 -37.40 21.56 -51.31
CA LEU A 832 -36.76 21.80 -52.61
C LEU A 832 -37.50 22.95 -53.37
N PRO A 833 -36.83 23.72 -54.25
CA PRO A 833 -35.45 23.55 -54.73
C PRO A 833 -34.37 24.01 -53.74
N THR A 834 -34.73 24.58 -52.58
CA THR A 834 -33.75 24.87 -51.53
C THR A 834 -33.14 23.56 -51.05
N SER A 835 -31.83 23.39 -51.27
CA SER A 835 -31.08 22.15 -50.96
C SER A 835 -29.99 22.39 -49.91
N TYR A 836 -30.22 23.39 -49.06
CA TYR A 836 -29.32 23.75 -47.98
C TYR A 836 -30.10 24.24 -46.76
N LEU A 837 -29.46 24.21 -45.60
CA LEU A 837 -29.93 24.84 -44.36
C LEU A 837 -28.75 25.36 -43.54
N SER A 838 -29.03 26.32 -42.66
CA SER A 838 -28.06 26.80 -41.68
C SER A 838 -28.26 26.07 -40.35
N ALA A 839 -27.19 25.49 -39.81
CA ALA A 839 -27.18 24.90 -38.48
C ALA A 839 -26.33 25.79 -37.55
N ASP A 840 -26.91 26.14 -36.40
CA ASP A 840 -26.30 27.03 -35.41
C ASP A 840 -26.19 26.33 -34.06
N GLY A 841 -24.96 26.05 -33.66
CA GLY A 841 -24.59 25.50 -32.36
C GLY A 841 -24.13 26.55 -31.36
N SER A 842 -24.12 27.85 -31.72
CA SER A 842 -23.49 28.92 -30.93
C SER A 842 -24.12 29.18 -29.56
N THR A 843 -25.30 28.63 -29.29
CA THR A 843 -25.95 28.66 -27.97
C THR A 843 -25.57 27.49 -27.07
N SER A 844 -24.72 26.57 -27.53
CA SER A 844 -24.11 25.54 -26.69
C SER A 844 -23.26 26.20 -25.60
N TYR A 845 -23.29 25.64 -24.39
CA TYR A 845 -22.66 26.26 -23.23
C TYR A 845 -22.06 25.23 -22.29
N ASP A 846 -21.12 25.67 -21.48
CA ASP A 846 -20.55 24.93 -20.36
C ASP A 846 -20.76 25.76 -19.09
N MET A 847 -21.43 25.19 -18.09
CA MET A 847 -21.69 25.86 -16.81
C MET A 847 -20.44 25.95 -15.91
N GLY A 848 -19.43 25.12 -16.16
CA GLY A 848 -18.17 25.06 -15.40
C GLY A 848 -16.93 25.50 -16.20
N GLY A 849 -17.09 26.01 -17.42
CA GLY A 849 -16.00 26.28 -18.37
C GLY A 849 -16.43 27.05 -19.63
N SER A 850 -15.73 26.81 -20.74
CA SER A 850 -15.99 27.47 -22.04
C SER A 850 -15.86 26.48 -23.19
N ILE A 851 -16.61 26.66 -24.28
CA ILE A 851 -16.52 25.78 -25.46
C ILE A 851 -15.22 26.06 -26.24
N ASP A 852 -14.44 25.02 -26.47
CA ASP A 852 -13.16 25.03 -27.20
C ASP A 852 -13.34 24.65 -28.67
N LYS A 853 -14.19 23.64 -28.96
CA LYS A 853 -14.36 23.10 -30.32
C LYS A 853 -15.80 22.68 -30.63
N PHE A 854 -16.21 22.88 -31.90
CA PHE A 854 -17.45 22.33 -32.47
C PHE A 854 -17.13 21.22 -33.47
N GLY A 855 -18.08 20.33 -33.73
CA GLY A 855 -17.93 19.22 -34.67
C GLY A 855 -19.28 18.78 -35.23
N TRP A 856 -19.51 19.01 -36.53
CA TRP A 856 -20.73 18.63 -37.22
C TRP A 856 -20.53 17.37 -38.06
N LYS A 857 -21.48 16.44 -38.00
CA LYS A 857 -21.44 15.19 -38.76
C LYS A 857 -22.82 14.74 -39.22
N GLN A 858 -22.93 14.24 -40.45
CA GLN A 858 -24.10 13.50 -40.91
C GLN A 858 -24.06 12.07 -40.36
N LEU A 859 -25.13 11.64 -39.67
CA LEU A 859 -25.29 10.28 -39.18
C LEU A 859 -26.03 9.40 -40.18
N SER A 860 -27.08 9.94 -40.81
CA SER A 860 -27.90 9.22 -41.79
C SER A 860 -28.53 10.19 -42.81
N GLY A 861 -28.95 9.65 -43.95
CA GLY A 861 -29.68 10.38 -44.98
C GLY A 861 -29.68 9.67 -46.33
N PRO A 862 -30.57 10.04 -47.26
CA PRO A 862 -30.69 9.44 -48.60
C PRO A 862 -29.47 9.69 -49.49
N ALA A 863 -28.67 10.73 -49.21
CA ALA A 863 -27.42 11.05 -49.88
C ALA A 863 -26.42 11.72 -48.92
N ASN A 864 -25.15 11.82 -49.30
CA ASN A 864 -24.15 12.55 -48.51
C ASN A 864 -24.30 14.07 -48.70
N ALA A 865 -24.72 14.77 -47.66
CA ALA A 865 -24.75 16.23 -47.60
C ALA A 865 -23.32 16.79 -47.44
N PHE A 866 -23.12 18.03 -47.88
CA PHE A 866 -21.85 18.74 -47.73
C PHE A 866 -21.95 19.77 -46.61
N ILE A 867 -21.14 19.60 -45.57
CA ILE A 867 -21.03 20.50 -44.42
C ILE A 867 -19.84 21.44 -44.68
N ALA A 868 -20.10 22.74 -44.86
CA ALA A 868 -19.08 23.67 -45.34
C ALA A 868 -17.95 23.94 -44.32
N THR A 869 -18.31 24.05 -43.03
CA THR A 869 -17.39 24.40 -41.93
C THR A 869 -17.65 23.48 -40.73
N PRO A 870 -17.21 22.20 -40.80
CA PRO A 870 -17.60 21.19 -39.82
C PRO A 870 -17.08 21.45 -38.40
N ASP A 871 -16.09 22.34 -38.21
CA ASP A 871 -15.55 22.67 -36.90
C ASP A 871 -16.00 24.04 -36.35
N ALA A 872 -16.89 24.76 -37.04
CA ALA A 872 -17.35 26.10 -36.63
C ALA A 872 -18.64 26.05 -35.80
N ALA A 873 -18.86 27.05 -34.93
CA ALA A 873 -20.10 27.18 -34.15
C ALA A 873 -21.36 27.30 -35.02
N ARG A 874 -21.21 27.79 -36.26
CA ARG A 874 -22.26 27.87 -37.28
C ARG A 874 -21.75 27.24 -38.57
N THR A 875 -22.60 26.46 -39.23
CA THR A 875 -22.24 25.85 -40.50
C THR A 875 -23.41 25.80 -41.48
N LEU A 876 -23.08 25.84 -42.78
CA LEU A 876 -24.03 25.65 -43.87
C LEU A 876 -23.96 24.20 -44.33
N ILE A 877 -25.10 23.51 -44.31
CA ILE A 877 -25.25 22.15 -44.81
C ILE A 877 -25.93 22.24 -46.18
N THR A 878 -25.32 21.70 -47.23
CA THR A 878 -25.77 21.83 -48.63
C THR A 878 -25.83 20.46 -49.32
N LYS A 879 -26.29 20.42 -50.59
CA LYS A 879 -26.48 19.20 -51.38
C LYS A 879 -27.50 18.23 -50.77
N LEU A 880 -28.48 18.77 -50.06
CA LEU A 880 -29.60 18.00 -49.52
C LEU A 880 -30.51 17.53 -50.66
N GLN A 881 -30.89 16.25 -50.63
CA GLN A 881 -31.85 15.62 -51.55
C GLN A 881 -33.12 15.25 -50.79
N GLN A 882 -34.22 14.96 -51.47
CA GLN A 882 -35.46 14.56 -50.82
C GLN A 882 -35.26 13.35 -49.89
N GLY A 883 -35.76 13.45 -48.66
CA GLY A 883 -35.77 12.41 -47.64
C GLY A 883 -35.34 12.92 -46.27
N ALA A 884 -35.36 12.04 -45.27
CA ALA A 884 -35.03 12.36 -43.90
C ALA A 884 -33.52 12.21 -43.65
N TYR A 885 -32.91 13.22 -43.02
CA TYR A 885 -31.52 13.22 -42.58
C TYR A 885 -31.46 13.29 -41.06
N THR A 886 -30.39 12.73 -40.48
CA THR A 886 -30.02 12.98 -39.08
C THR A 886 -28.60 13.51 -39.03
N PHE A 887 -28.41 14.63 -38.35
CA PHE A 887 -27.12 15.27 -38.14
C PHE A 887 -26.81 15.32 -36.65
N GLN A 888 -25.52 15.31 -36.32
CA GLN A 888 -24.98 15.41 -34.98
C GLN A 888 -24.12 16.67 -34.85
N LEU A 889 -24.31 17.38 -33.74
CA LEU A 889 -23.36 18.37 -33.22
C LEU A 889 -22.66 17.77 -32.00
N THR A 890 -21.34 17.79 -32.03
CA THR A 890 -20.47 17.54 -30.88
C THR A 890 -19.83 18.86 -30.47
N VAL A 891 -19.93 19.23 -29.20
CA VAL A 891 -19.20 20.38 -28.63
C VAL A 891 -18.21 19.87 -27.60
N THR A 892 -16.99 20.42 -27.62
CA THR A 892 -15.91 20.08 -26.70
C THR A 892 -15.57 21.32 -25.90
N ASP A 893 -15.50 21.21 -24.57
CA ASP A 893 -15.09 22.32 -23.71
C ASP A 893 -13.57 22.48 -23.59
N ASN A 894 -13.14 23.56 -22.93
CA ASN A 894 -11.75 23.90 -22.67
C ASN A 894 -11.04 22.91 -21.72
N LYS A 895 -11.74 21.92 -21.20
CA LYS A 895 -11.22 20.82 -20.38
C LYS A 895 -11.43 19.45 -21.06
N GLN A 896 -11.72 19.46 -22.36
CA GLN A 896 -11.85 18.30 -23.26
C GLN A 896 -13.05 17.37 -22.99
N ALA A 897 -14.06 17.76 -22.20
CA ALA A 897 -15.30 16.99 -22.11
C ALA A 897 -16.22 17.30 -23.31
N THR A 898 -17.04 16.32 -23.72
CA THR A 898 -17.86 16.44 -24.92
C THR A 898 -19.34 16.27 -24.66
N GLY A 899 -20.12 17.23 -25.17
CA GLY A 899 -21.57 17.17 -25.24
C GLY A 899 -22.00 16.86 -26.67
N ILE A 900 -23.04 16.05 -26.82
CA ILE A 900 -23.61 15.74 -28.14
C ILE A 900 -25.09 16.09 -28.19
N THR A 901 -25.55 16.52 -29.35
CA THR A 901 -26.97 16.61 -29.67
C THR A 901 -27.19 16.21 -31.12
N THR A 902 -28.38 15.71 -31.41
CA THR A 902 -28.78 15.32 -32.76
C THR A 902 -30.04 16.05 -33.16
N PHE A 903 -30.14 16.42 -34.42
CA PHE A 903 -31.35 16.97 -35.00
C PHE A 903 -31.68 16.27 -36.31
N ALA A 904 -32.98 16.12 -36.57
CA ALA A 904 -33.50 15.58 -37.80
C ALA A 904 -33.88 16.71 -38.76
N VAL A 905 -33.68 16.46 -40.05
CA VAL A 905 -34.06 17.37 -41.13
C VAL A 905 -34.84 16.57 -42.15
N ASP A 906 -36.11 16.92 -42.34
CA ASP A 906 -36.92 16.36 -43.41
C ASP A 906 -36.81 17.24 -44.65
N VAL A 907 -36.16 16.71 -45.68
CA VAL A 907 -36.08 17.37 -46.98
C VAL A 907 -37.27 16.90 -47.81
N LEU A 908 -38.28 17.75 -47.90
CA LEU A 908 -39.49 17.46 -48.66
C LEU A 908 -39.22 17.69 -50.15
N GLU A 909 -39.97 16.98 -51.02
CA GLU A 909 -40.00 17.28 -52.46
C GLU A 909 -40.23 18.76 -52.70
N SER A 910 -39.99 19.29 -53.89
CA SER A 910 -40.36 20.69 -54.11
C SER A 910 -41.85 20.83 -53.83
N LYS A 911 -42.24 21.73 -52.92
CA LYS A 911 -43.64 22.16 -52.92
C LYS A 911 -43.89 22.62 -54.35
N PRO A 912 -44.94 22.14 -55.03
CA PRO A 912 -45.43 22.85 -56.21
C PRO A 912 -45.48 24.31 -55.79
N VAL A 913 -44.88 25.20 -56.59
CA VAL A 913 -45.02 26.63 -56.34
C VAL A 913 -46.49 26.85 -56.07
N ASP A 914 -46.83 27.26 -54.84
CA ASP A 914 -48.17 27.72 -54.50
C ASP A 914 -48.29 29.10 -55.12
N HIS A 915 -48.33 29.07 -56.45
CA HIS A 915 -49.18 29.94 -57.22
C HIS A 915 -50.54 29.84 -56.55
N THR A 916 -51.08 30.99 -56.15
CA THR A 916 -52.51 31.14 -55.82
C THR A 916 -53.33 30.12 -56.60
N PRO A 917 -54.16 29.28 -55.94
CA PRO A 917 -54.63 28.04 -56.50
C PRO A 917 -55.20 28.27 -57.90
N ASP A 918 -54.83 27.40 -58.85
CA ASP A 918 -55.41 27.35 -60.20
C ASP A 918 -56.93 27.45 -60.06
N SER A 919 -57.47 28.65 -60.27
CA SER A 919 -58.87 28.94 -59.99
C SER A 919 -59.53 29.34 -61.29
N VAL A 920 -60.54 28.56 -61.65
CA VAL A 920 -61.41 28.87 -62.78
C VAL A 920 -62.79 29.22 -62.25
N SER A 921 -63.22 30.43 -62.58
CA SER A 921 -64.55 30.92 -62.25
C SER A 921 -65.25 31.47 -63.49
N LEU A 922 -66.57 31.27 -63.53
CA LEU A 922 -67.44 31.81 -64.57
C LEU A 922 -68.55 32.61 -63.89
N VAL A 923 -68.60 33.91 -64.15
CA VAL A 923 -69.53 34.85 -63.50
C VAL A 923 -70.08 35.90 -64.49
N PRO A 924 -71.36 36.28 -64.41
CA PRO A 924 -72.37 35.71 -63.53
C PRO A 924 -72.79 34.29 -63.97
N ASN A 925 -73.37 33.53 -63.06
CA ASN A 925 -74.04 32.27 -63.37
C ASN A 925 -75.23 32.14 -62.40
N PRO A 926 -76.50 32.30 -62.84
CA PRO A 926 -76.97 32.33 -64.24
C PRO A 926 -76.46 33.52 -65.07
N VAL A 927 -76.35 33.34 -66.38
CA VAL A 927 -75.86 34.36 -67.34
C VAL A 927 -76.86 34.59 -68.46
N SER A 928 -76.96 35.83 -68.92
CA SER A 928 -77.99 36.23 -69.89
C SER A 928 -77.42 36.49 -71.30
N ALA A 929 -76.19 36.99 -71.42
CA ALA A 929 -75.52 37.20 -72.71
C ALA A 929 -73.99 36.97 -72.64
N ILE A 930 -73.30 37.59 -71.68
CA ILE A 930 -71.84 37.51 -71.55
C ILE A 930 -71.48 36.93 -70.18
N ALA A 931 -70.70 35.85 -70.18
CA ALA A 931 -70.13 35.27 -68.96
C ALA A 931 -68.63 35.55 -68.92
N ARG A 932 -68.13 36.06 -67.80
CA ARG A 932 -66.71 36.32 -67.62
C ARG A 932 -66.01 35.08 -67.07
N LEU A 933 -65.09 34.55 -67.85
CA LEU A 933 -64.23 33.43 -67.49
C LEU A 933 -62.92 33.98 -66.94
N ASN A 934 -62.63 33.70 -65.67
CA ASN A 934 -61.34 33.97 -65.05
C ASN A 934 -60.61 32.65 -64.86
N VAL A 935 -59.35 32.59 -65.28
CA VAL A 935 -58.43 31.45 -65.16
C VAL A 935 -57.12 31.98 -64.60
N ALA A 936 -56.89 31.82 -63.30
CA ALA A 936 -55.58 32.14 -62.72
C ALA A 936 -54.69 30.89 -62.82
N ARG A 937 -53.57 30.96 -63.57
CA ARG A 937 -52.57 29.88 -63.68
C ARG A 937 -51.22 30.46 -64.09
N ASP A 938 -50.13 29.96 -63.54
CA ASP A 938 -48.81 30.52 -63.83
C ASP A 938 -48.10 29.89 -65.04
N GLY A 939 -47.20 30.68 -65.65
CA GLY A 939 -46.49 30.32 -66.88
C GLY A 939 -47.25 30.62 -68.18
N ASN A 940 -46.64 30.33 -69.33
CA ASN A 940 -47.29 30.43 -70.64
C ASN A 940 -48.25 29.24 -70.82
N ASN A 941 -49.54 29.51 -70.79
CA ASN A 941 -50.61 28.53 -70.82
C ASN A 941 -51.39 28.60 -72.14
N PHE A 942 -51.79 27.43 -72.65
CA PHE A 942 -52.75 27.30 -73.74
C PHE A 942 -53.98 26.54 -73.23
N ILE A 943 -55.17 27.11 -73.42
CA ILE A 943 -56.44 26.50 -73.00
C ILE A 943 -57.45 26.45 -74.15
N HIS A 944 -58.29 25.43 -74.11
CA HIS A 944 -59.50 25.29 -74.90
C HIS A 944 -60.71 25.46 -74.00
N VAL A 945 -61.60 26.38 -74.36
CA VAL A 945 -62.92 26.55 -73.75
C VAL A 945 -63.95 25.91 -74.69
N LYS A 946 -64.72 24.96 -74.18
CA LYS A 946 -65.77 24.22 -74.90
C LYS A 946 -67.06 24.27 -74.10
N ILE A 947 -68.19 24.50 -74.75
CA ILE A 947 -69.51 24.50 -74.14
C ILE A 947 -70.33 23.39 -74.77
N TYR A 948 -70.92 22.56 -73.92
CA TYR A 948 -71.79 21.46 -74.31
C TYR A 948 -73.20 21.68 -73.78
N ASP A 949 -74.22 21.28 -74.54
CA ASP A 949 -75.57 21.13 -74.00
C ASP A 949 -75.66 19.91 -73.05
N MET A 950 -76.78 19.77 -72.32
CA MET A 950 -76.93 18.68 -71.34
C MET A 950 -77.02 17.28 -71.96
N SER A 951 -77.13 17.15 -73.29
CA SER A 951 -77.00 15.86 -73.99
C SER A 951 -75.55 15.52 -74.34
N GLY A 952 -74.61 16.43 -74.08
CA GLY A 952 -73.19 16.27 -74.36
C GLY A 952 -72.77 16.75 -75.76
N ARG A 953 -73.65 17.40 -76.52
CA ARG A 953 -73.31 17.94 -77.85
C ARG A 953 -72.59 19.28 -77.71
N LEU A 954 -71.44 19.44 -78.39
CA LEU A 954 -70.66 20.66 -78.40
C LEU A 954 -71.42 21.79 -79.12
N VAL A 955 -71.67 22.89 -78.43
CA VAL A 955 -72.40 24.05 -78.97
C VAL A 955 -71.51 25.26 -79.22
N GLN A 956 -70.36 25.38 -78.54
CA GLN A 956 -69.40 26.45 -78.78
C GLN A 956 -67.99 26.04 -78.35
N GLN A 957 -66.95 26.48 -79.06
CA GLN A 957 -65.56 26.30 -78.61
C GLN A 957 -64.65 27.45 -79.05
N LYS A 958 -63.61 27.72 -78.24
CA LYS A 958 -62.58 28.72 -78.55
C LYS A 958 -61.28 28.42 -77.77
N SER A 959 -60.14 28.81 -78.31
CA SER A 959 -58.83 28.54 -77.70
C SER A 959 -58.04 29.82 -77.45
N TYR A 960 -57.22 29.83 -76.42
CA TYR A 960 -56.48 31.00 -75.96
C TYR A 960 -55.07 30.62 -75.48
N THR A 961 -54.10 31.50 -75.76
CA THR A 961 -52.75 31.41 -75.20
C THR A 961 -52.48 32.67 -74.36
N PHE A 962 -51.97 32.51 -73.14
CA PHE A 962 -51.73 33.62 -72.21
C PHE A 962 -50.59 33.29 -71.25
N SER A 963 -50.05 34.29 -70.53
CA SER A 963 -49.08 34.07 -69.45
C SER A 963 -49.63 34.59 -68.13
N GLY A 964 -49.60 33.78 -67.06
CA GLY A 964 -50.16 34.15 -65.76
C GLY A 964 -51.70 34.16 -65.73
N ALA A 965 -52.32 34.98 -64.87
CA ALA A 965 -53.77 35.05 -64.77
C ALA A 965 -54.45 35.61 -66.03
N PHE A 966 -55.51 34.94 -66.49
CA PHE A 966 -56.24 35.22 -67.71
C PHE A 966 -57.71 35.44 -67.45
N GLN A 967 -58.27 36.48 -68.05
CA GLN A 967 -59.68 36.80 -67.96
C GLN A 967 -60.21 37.13 -69.35
N THR A 968 -61.34 36.53 -69.72
CA THR A 968 -61.98 36.78 -71.00
C THR A 968 -63.49 36.69 -70.89
N ASP A 969 -64.17 37.46 -71.73
CA ASP A 969 -65.63 37.44 -71.82
C ASP A 969 -66.05 36.41 -72.87
N ILE A 970 -66.91 35.48 -72.44
CA ILE A 970 -67.50 34.45 -73.27
C ILE A 970 -68.92 34.87 -73.61
N ASP A 971 -69.13 35.20 -74.87
CA ASP A 971 -70.45 35.48 -75.42
C ASP A 971 -71.23 34.18 -75.61
N VAL A 972 -72.32 34.08 -74.86
CA VAL A 972 -73.31 32.99 -74.88
C VAL A 972 -74.68 33.49 -75.31
N SER A 973 -74.80 34.71 -75.84
CA SER A 973 -76.06 35.26 -76.36
C SER A 973 -76.61 34.46 -77.54
N VAL A 974 -75.72 33.81 -78.30
CA VAL A 974 -76.03 33.02 -79.49
C VAL A 974 -76.52 31.61 -79.19
N ILE A 975 -76.41 31.13 -77.93
CA ILE A 975 -76.92 29.81 -77.53
C ILE A 975 -78.29 29.93 -76.84
N PRO A 976 -79.26 29.01 -77.09
CA PRO A 976 -80.59 29.08 -76.49
C PRO A 976 -80.59 29.05 -74.97
N ASN A 977 -81.68 29.51 -74.33
CA ASN A 977 -81.80 29.43 -72.87
C ASN A 977 -81.84 27.96 -72.39
N GLY A 978 -81.14 27.65 -71.31
CA GLY A 978 -81.02 26.28 -70.80
C GLY A 978 -79.81 26.07 -69.90
N HIS A 979 -79.61 24.81 -69.48
CA HIS A 979 -78.43 24.40 -68.72
C HIS A 979 -77.34 23.92 -69.68
N TYR A 980 -76.10 24.28 -69.40
CA TYR A 980 -74.92 23.93 -70.20
C TYR A 980 -73.76 23.52 -69.31
N ILE A 981 -72.80 22.79 -69.87
CA ILE A 981 -71.53 22.48 -69.24
C ILE A 981 -70.43 23.21 -70.01
N MET A 982 -69.67 24.06 -69.31
CA MET A 982 -68.43 24.63 -69.85
C MET A 982 -67.26 23.79 -69.37
N GLU A 983 -66.43 23.36 -70.31
CA GLU A 983 -65.15 22.70 -70.11
C GLU A 983 -64.03 23.67 -70.49
N VAL A 984 -63.04 23.81 -69.61
CA VAL A 984 -61.80 24.54 -69.86
C VAL A 984 -60.65 23.58 -69.66
N SER A 985 -59.91 23.28 -70.72
CA SER A 985 -58.84 22.27 -70.69
C SER A 985 -57.54 22.77 -71.32
N GLY A 986 -56.41 22.44 -70.73
CA GLY A 986 -55.06 22.69 -71.24
C GLY A 986 -54.11 21.55 -70.87
N THR A 987 -52.80 21.72 -71.05
CA THR A 987 -51.79 20.70 -70.70
C THR A 987 -51.90 20.34 -69.22
N ASN A 988 -52.28 19.08 -68.96
CA ASN A 988 -52.50 18.50 -67.63
C ASN A 988 -53.53 19.25 -66.76
N PHE A 989 -54.47 19.97 -67.38
CA PHE A 989 -55.52 20.73 -66.69
C PHE A 989 -56.87 20.52 -67.38
N LYS A 990 -57.90 20.23 -66.59
CA LYS A 990 -59.29 20.19 -67.06
C LYS A 990 -60.23 20.62 -65.95
N TRP A 991 -61.03 21.64 -66.23
CA TRP A 991 -62.08 22.13 -65.36
C TRP A 991 -63.41 22.08 -66.08
N THR A 992 -64.46 21.67 -65.38
CA THR A 992 -65.81 21.66 -65.94
C THR A 992 -66.80 22.23 -64.94
N LYS A 993 -67.69 23.11 -65.38
CA LYS A 993 -68.77 23.64 -64.54
C LYS A 993 -70.07 23.80 -65.31
N ARG A 994 -71.18 23.49 -64.63
CA ARG A 994 -72.52 23.75 -65.13
C ARG A 994 -72.85 25.23 -65.00
N PHE A 995 -73.41 25.81 -66.04
CA PHE A 995 -73.97 27.16 -66.00
C PHE A 995 -75.34 27.23 -66.65
N ILE A 996 -76.12 28.23 -66.24
CA ILE A 996 -77.49 28.43 -66.70
C ILE A 996 -77.51 29.65 -67.61
N LYS A 997 -77.87 29.46 -68.88
CA LYS A 997 -78.19 30.54 -69.81
C LYS A 997 -79.66 30.93 -69.62
N VAL A 998 -79.90 32.15 -69.16
CA VAL A 998 -81.24 32.73 -69.00
C VAL A 998 -81.49 33.77 -70.10
N ARG A 999 -82.75 34.18 -70.29
CA ARG A 999 -83.10 35.22 -71.27
C ARG A 999 -82.40 36.53 -70.87
N SER A 1000 -81.78 37.21 -71.83
CA SER A 1000 -81.18 38.55 -71.69
C SER A 1000 -82.14 39.53 -71.05
#